data_AF-A0A2G6WK35-F1
#
_entry.id   AF-A0A2G6WK35-F1
#
_cell.length_a   1.000
_cell.length_b   1.000
_cell.length_c   1.000
_cell.angle_alpha   90.00
_cell.angle_beta   90.00
_cell.angle_gamma   90.00
#
_symmetry.space_group_name_H-M   'P 1'
#
loop_
_entity.id
_entity.type
_entity.pdbx_description
1 polymer ?
#
loop_
_entity_poly.entity_id
_entity_poly.type
_entity_poly.pdbx_seq_one_letter_code
_entity_poly.pdbx_strand_id
1 'polypeptide(L)'
;MKQIGIDVGGSHVTVSVIDKSIVNEQTQTLIRKEINSKEKASSIISVLSSSIEEALIESNNIDTIGIAFPGPFNYEKGVSEVLGVGGKFETTFGIHIQQALKNSTGLKNVPFVFANDADCFAEGAYFRHNLSSARTVFVTLGTGFGSAIMLDGELIKKHADIPEGGAFYNQPFLEQKADDYFSVRWLLTEYKRLSGENIKSVKAIANLNTEISKTVFANFGRNMGTFLFPWFDKFRCEELVIGGNISKAKALFMPALEEAFKELKIKVNIIFCDDAELSILRGATIIADKKNKIQMEKSIQSKRKTTQPLLPVQAVIKENGEYNVFPSFPSKSEVFVGFESLANQIAGQKIVVIDGFGGVLWENFRHHLNSALIEKQKNVLWYDIDSCLKSSEEINKMIEPNLNGDDPVFGKKYLGELSDFFEAEKLNKLKPDTSADICIVYGTGASLSNWEGQLIYVDVPKNEIQYRMRAGSAKNIGSNDTLAYSQIYKRMYFIEWPVLNIHKEHLLPKIDIIIDEQRIDEITWMKGSDFRNALNLMLESPLRARPWFEAGVWGGDWMKKNITDLNQDEVNYAWSFELISPENGIVFEGNNHLLEVSFDFLLFQDNKKVLGKAADRFGNYFPIRFDYLDTFDGGNLSVQCHPRPEYIKENFGEEFTQDETYYILDCEDDAEVYLGFQEDINPEEFKQALIESQEKAEEIDIVKYVQKFKAQKHDLYLIPNGTIHASGKNNMVLEISSTPYIFTFKMYDWVRPGLDGKPRPINVEHGFKNVYFDRKGERVEREFISKPTVNKEFPNGRKVSLPTHEEHFYAVDRYEFTGEIEIETLGQCHICMLVEGDIAEVSAGQNSQKFKYAETFVIPANVPKYKINHISSKKAFVVVSYVKDNWC
;
A
#
# COMPACT_ATOMS: atom_id res chain seq x y z
N MET A 1 -2.90 15.40 -36.95
CA MET A 1 -3.32 14.77 -35.68
C MET A 1 -3.98 15.86 -34.88
N LYS A 2 -5.27 15.70 -34.54
CA LYS A 2 -6.10 16.75 -33.93
C LYS A 2 -6.32 16.42 -32.46
N GLN A 3 -6.41 17.46 -31.64
CA GLN A 3 -6.63 17.39 -30.20
C GLN A 3 -7.77 18.30 -29.80
N ILE A 4 -8.36 18.05 -28.64
CA ILE A 4 -9.30 18.99 -28.01
C ILE A 4 -8.60 19.64 -26.82
N GLY A 5 -8.58 20.97 -26.79
CA GLY A 5 -8.24 21.77 -25.62
C GLY A 5 -9.51 22.27 -24.95
N ILE A 6 -9.56 22.19 -23.61
CA ILE A 6 -10.70 22.64 -22.81
C ILE A 6 -10.21 23.56 -21.68
N ASP A 7 -10.89 24.69 -21.50
CA ASP A 7 -10.73 25.60 -20.35
C ASP A 7 -12.02 25.60 -19.53
N VAL A 8 -11.95 25.10 -18.30
CA VAL A 8 -13.10 24.98 -17.40
C VAL A 8 -13.11 26.14 -16.40
N GLY A 9 -13.91 27.16 -16.70
CA GLY A 9 -14.16 28.28 -15.80
C GLY A 9 -15.39 28.06 -14.91
N GLY A 10 -15.52 28.90 -13.86
CA GLY A 10 -16.66 28.80 -12.94
C GLY A 10 -18.03 29.26 -13.49
N SER A 11 -18.04 29.91 -14.66
CA SER A 11 -19.26 30.44 -15.32
C SER A 11 -19.42 29.99 -16.77
N HIS A 12 -18.35 29.52 -17.40
CA HIS A 12 -18.35 29.02 -18.77
C HIS A 12 -17.26 27.97 -18.94
N VAL A 13 -17.46 27.07 -19.89
CA VAL A 13 -16.43 26.19 -20.44
C VAL A 13 -16.15 26.62 -21.88
N THR A 14 -14.88 26.67 -22.24
CA THR A 14 -14.43 26.95 -23.60
C THR A 14 -13.73 25.72 -24.15
N VAL A 15 -14.07 25.32 -25.37
CA VAL A 15 -13.53 24.14 -26.05
C VAL A 15 -13.05 24.52 -27.44
N SER A 16 -11.93 23.96 -27.87
CA SER A 16 -11.44 24.10 -29.24
C SER A 16 -10.80 22.82 -29.76
N VAL A 17 -11.04 22.52 -31.03
CA VAL A 17 -10.24 21.56 -31.79
C VAL A 17 -8.94 22.24 -32.25
N ILE A 18 -7.82 21.58 -32.00
CA ILE A 18 -6.47 22.10 -32.21
C ILE A 18 -5.71 21.12 -33.10
N ASP A 19 -5.12 21.61 -34.20
CA ASP A 19 -4.22 20.82 -35.03
C ASP A 19 -2.78 20.91 -34.52
N LYS A 20 -2.11 19.76 -34.36
CA LYS A 20 -0.71 19.69 -33.93
C LYS A 20 0.23 20.37 -34.93
N SER A 21 -0.08 20.35 -36.23
CA SER A 21 0.84 20.86 -37.26
C SER A 21 0.83 22.38 -37.42
N ILE A 22 -0.09 23.08 -36.75
CA ILE A 22 -0.26 24.53 -36.88
C ILE A 22 0.36 25.22 -35.65
N VAL A 23 1.37 26.06 -35.89
CA VAL A 23 2.15 26.75 -34.86
C VAL A 23 1.55 28.13 -34.55
N ASN A 24 1.11 28.88 -35.57
CA ASN A 24 0.59 30.25 -35.41
C ASN A 24 -0.64 30.52 -36.30
N GLU A 25 -1.80 30.54 -35.63
CA GLU A 25 -3.13 31.05 -36.03
C GLU A 25 -4.26 30.09 -36.45
N GLN A 26 -5.45 30.48 -35.92
CA GLN A 26 -6.82 29.95 -35.96
C GLN A 26 -7.06 28.52 -35.48
N THR A 27 -7.40 28.42 -34.20
CA THR A 27 -8.35 27.40 -33.69
C THR A 27 -9.51 27.27 -34.67
N GLN A 28 -9.79 26.05 -35.16
CA GLN A 28 -10.75 25.85 -36.25
C GLN A 28 -12.17 26.32 -35.84
N THR A 29 -12.56 26.07 -34.58
CA THR A 29 -13.77 26.61 -33.96
C THR A 29 -13.58 26.75 -32.45
N LEU A 30 -14.10 27.85 -31.88
CA LEU A 30 -14.17 28.09 -30.45
C LEU A 30 -15.62 27.89 -29.98
N ILE A 31 -15.87 26.85 -29.20
CA ILE A 31 -17.17 26.56 -28.61
C ILE A 31 -17.16 27.10 -27.18
N ARG A 32 -18.16 27.90 -26.81
CA ARG A 32 -18.30 28.44 -25.46
C ARG A 32 -19.70 28.14 -24.93
N LYS A 33 -19.78 27.41 -23.81
CA LYS A 33 -21.04 27.11 -23.13
C LYS A 33 -21.05 27.68 -21.73
N GLU A 34 -22.21 28.13 -21.27
CA GLU A 34 -22.39 28.52 -19.88
C GLU A 34 -22.36 27.28 -18.98
N ILE A 35 -21.70 27.40 -17.83
CA ILE A 35 -21.66 26.36 -16.80
C ILE A 35 -21.85 27.00 -15.44
N ASN A 36 -22.72 26.44 -14.61
CA ASN A 36 -22.87 26.87 -13.23
C ASN A 36 -22.08 25.93 -12.32
N SER A 37 -20.90 26.37 -11.89
CA SER A 37 -20.03 25.59 -11.01
C SER A 37 -20.62 25.24 -9.63
N LYS A 38 -21.80 25.77 -9.28
CA LYS A 38 -22.52 25.45 -8.03
C LYS A 38 -23.62 24.40 -8.20
N GLU A 39 -23.87 23.93 -9.43
CA GLU A 39 -24.85 22.87 -9.67
C GLU A 39 -24.36 21.51 -9.19
N LYS A 40 -25.24 20.52 -9.26
CA LYS A 40 -24.89 19.12 -9.03
C LYS A 40 -23.77 18.68 -9.97
N ALA A 41 -22.95 17.74 -9.51
CA ALA A 41 -21.84 17.21 -10.30
C ALA A 41 -22.33 16.63 -11.63
N SER A 42 -23.47 15.92 -11.63
CA SER A 42 -24.06 15.39 -12.85
C SER A 42 -24.34 16.46 -13.92
N SER A 43 -24.84 17.63 -13.52
CA SER A 43 -25.10 18.76 -14.43
C SER A 43 -23.79 19.31 -14.99
N ILE A 44 -22.78 19.49 -14.12
CA ILE A 44 -21.45 19.97 -14.51
C ILE A 44 -20.82 19.01 -15.52
N ILE A 45 -20.83 17.71 -15.24
CA ILE A 45 -20.32 16.65 -16.11
C ILE A 45 -21.08 16.63 -17.45
N SER A 46 -22.40 16.81 -17.43
CA SER A 46 -23.22 16.86 -18.65
C SER A 46 -22.84 18.04 -19.55
N VAL A 47 -22.66 19.24 -18.98
CA VAL A 47 -22.23 20.42 -19.75
C VAL A 47 -20.85 20.19 -20.37
N LEU A 48 -19.90 19.66 -19.59
CA LEU A 48 -18.55 19.35 -20.09
C LEU A 48 -18.60 18.30 -21.21
N SER A 49 -19.33 17.20 -21.01
CA SER A 49 -19.45 16.11 -22.00
C SER A 49 -20.12 16.59 -23.29
N SER A 50 -21.21 17.36 -23.19
CA SER A 50 -21.88 17.93 -24.37
C SER A 50 -21.00 18.94 -25.13
N SER A 51 -20.06 19.61 -24.45
CA SER A 51 -19.10 20.51 -25.10
C SER A 51 -18.05 19.73 -25.87
N ILE A 52 -17.64 18.57 -25.35
CA ILE A 52 -16.72 17.65 -26.03
C ILE A 52 -17.40 17.03 -27.25
N GLU A 53 -18.62 16.52 -27.10
CA GLU A 53 -19.39 15.93 -28.19
C GLU A 53 -19.62 16.90 -29.35
N GLU A 54 -19.91 18.16 -29.05
CA GLU A 54 -20.03 19.20 -30.08
C GLU A 54 -18.71 19.46 -30.83
N ALA A 55 -17.58 19.47 -30.12
CA ALA A 55 -16.27 19.57 -30.75
C ALA A 55 -15.92 18.34 -31.62
N LEU A 56 -16.42 17.15 -31.26
CA LEU A 56 -16.22 15.93 -32.04
C LEU A 56 -16.97 15.96 -33.37
N ILE A 57 -18.12 16.64 -33.48
CA ILE A 57 -18.86 16.81 -34.74
C ILE A 57 -17.96 17.43 -35.83
N GLU A 58 -17.06 18.33 -35.44
CA GLU A 58 -16.12 18.99 -36.36
C GLU A 58 -14.92 18.12 -36.72
N SER A 59 -14.60 17.14 -35.89
CA SER A 59 -13.46 16.25 -36.07
C SER A 59 -13.61 14.94 -35.29
N ASN A 60 -13.95 13.88 -36.01
CA ASN A 60 -14.09 12.53 -35.43
C ASN A 60 -12.74 11.85 -35.10
N ASN A 61 -11.61 12.42 -35.51
CA ASN A 61 -10.29 11.83 -35.30
C ASN A 61 -9.46 12.66 -34.30
N ILE A 62 -9.74 12.46 -33.01
CA ILE A 62 -9.07 13.14 -31.90
C ILE A 62 -8.13 12.15 -31.19
N ASP A 63 -6.87 12.54 -31.08
CA ASP A 63 -5.85 11.69 -30.47
C ASP A 63 -5.81 11.86 -28.94
N THR A 64 -6.21 13.02 -28.41
CA THR A 64 -6.11 13.37 -26.99
C THR A 64 -7.02 14.56 -26.64
N ILE A 65 -7.53 14.58 -25.41
CA ILE A 65 -8.26 15.72 -24.83
C ILE A 65 -7.46 16.27 -23.64
N GLY A 66 -7.00 17.52 -23.75
CA GLY A 66 -6.36 18.27 -22.67
C GLY A 66 -7.36 19.17 -21.96
N ILE A 67 -7.43 19.11 -20.64
CA ILE A 67 -8.43 19.81 -19.83
C ILE A 67 -7.72 20.66 -18.77
N ALA A 68 -7.80 21.98 -18.94
CA ALA A 68 -7.45 22.93 -17.90
C ALA A 68 -8.59 23.01 -16.89
N PHE A 69 -8.33 22.61 -15.65
CA PHE A 69 -9.32 22.58 -14.57
C PHE A 69 -8.77 23.29 -13.32
N PRO A 70 -9.60 24.06 -12.59
CA PRO A 70 -9.14 24.78 -11.40
C PRO A 70 -8.85 23.82 -10.24
N GLY A 71 -7.83 24.14 -9.45
CA GLY A 71 -7.47 23.39 -8.24
C GLY A 71 -8.25 23.81 -7.00
N PRO A 72 -8.12 23.07 -5.88
CA PRO A 72 -7.32 21.84 -5.71
C PRO A 72 -7.93 20.63 -6.44
N PHE A 73 -7.08 19.79 -7.03
CA PHE A 73 -7.49 18.70 -7.91
C PHE A 73 -6.35 17.68 -8.03
N ASN A 74 -6.68 16.39 -8.03
CA ASN A 74 -5.71 15.34 -8.34
C ASN A 74 -5.60 15.20 -9.86
N TYR A 75 -4.68 15.95 -10.45
CA TYR A 75 -4.50 16.02 -11.91
C TYR A 75 -3.94 14.74 -12.54
N GLU A 76 -3.35 13.85 -11.74
CA GLU A 76 -2.86 12.55 -12.22
C GLU A 76 -4.00 11.55 -12.38
N LYS A 77 -4.84 11.40 -11.34
CA LYS A 77 -6.02 10.51 -11.37
C LYS A 77 -7.19 11.12 -12.14
N GLY A 78 -7.31 12.45 -12.18
CA GLY A 78 -8.51 13.08 -12.73
C GLY A 78 -9.67 13.18 -11.74
N VAL A 79 -9.35 13.36 -10.46
CA VAL A 79 -10.28 13.42 -9.31
C VAL A 79 -10.34 14.84 -8.77
N SER A 80 -11.55 15.34 -8.52
CA SER A 80 -11.74 16.66 -7.92
C SER A 80 -11.49 16.65 -6.42
N GLU A 81 -10.67 17.58 -5.95
CA GLU A 81 -10.41 17.82 -4.52
C GLU A 81 -10.92 19.20 -4.10
N VAL A 82 -11.74 19.85 -4.94
CA VAL A 82 -12.16 21.23 -4.77
C VAL A 82 -13.10 21.36 -3.56
N LEU A 83 -12.58 21.96 -2.49
CA LEU A 83 -13.32 22.26 -1.27
C LEU A 83 -12.86 23.59 -0.67
N GLY A 84 -13.79 24.45 -0.24
CA GLY A 84 -13.46 25.70 0.44
C GLY A 84 -12.89 26.81 -0.45
N VAL A 85 -13.00 26.68 -1.79
CA VAL A 85 -12.48 27.66 -2.76
C VAL A 85 -13.61 28.52 -3.34
N GLY A 86 -14.32 29.23 -2.46
CA GLY A 86 -15.37 30.18 -2.86
C GLY A 86 -16.64 29.53 -3.42
N GLY A 87 -16.91 28.27 -3.09
CA GLY A 87 -18.14 27.56 -3.46
C GLY A 87 -18.18 27.02 -4.89
N LYS A 88 -17.13 27.20 -5.69
CA LYS A 88 -17.09 26.71 -7.08
C LYS A 88 -16.69 25.25 -7.10
N PHE A 89 -17.42 24.43 -7.86
CA PHE A 89 -17.17 23.01 -8.08
C PHE A 89 -17.15 22.15 -6.81
N GLU A 90 -17.57 22.66 -5.63
CA GLU A 90 -17.56 21.90 -4.38
C GLU A 90 -18.44 20.64 -4.42
N THR A 91 -19.48 20.65 -5.27
CA THR A 91 -20.35 19.48 -5.49
C THR A 91 -19.64 18.33 -6.21
N THR A 92 -18.47 18.58 -6.81
CA THR A 92 -17.67 17.54 -7.47
C THR A 92 -16.64 16.91 -6.56
N PHE A 93 -16.51 17.36 -5.30
CA PHE A 93 -15.51 16.87 -4.37
C PHE A 93 -15.50 15.33 -4.26
N GLY A 94 -14.31 14.75 -4.43
CA GLY A 94 -14.03 13.32 -4.46
C GLY A 94 -14.39 12.62 -5.76
N ILE A 95 -15.11 13.25 -6.69
CA ILE A 95 -15.55 12.58 -7.92
C ILE A 95 -14.40 12.43 -8.91
N HIS A 96 -14.26 11.24 -9.46
CA HIS A 96 -13.38 10.94 -10.58
C HIS A 96 -13.95 11.48 -11.91
N ILE A 97 -13.84 12.81 -12.08
CA ILE A 97 -14.36 13.55 -13.24
C ILE A 97 -13.86 12.96 -14.56
N GLN A 98 -12.57 12.57 -14.64
CA GLN A 98 -12.03 11.99 -15.86
C GLN A 98 -12.79 10.72 -16.29
N GLN A 99 -13.13 9.82 -15.37
CA GLN A 99 -13.89 8.62 -15.69
C GLN A 99 -15.34 8.96 -16.06
N ALA A 100 -15.96 9.89 -15.35
CA ALA A 100 -17.31 10.37 -15.65
C ALA A 100 -17.44 10.94 -17.07
N LEU A 101 -16.45 11.72 -17.53
CA LEU A 101 -16.41 12.26 -18.89
C LEU A 101 -16.21 11.15 -19.94
N LYS A 102 -15.32 10.19 -19.68
CA LYS A 102 -15.13 9.01 -20.56
C LYS A 102 -16.41 8.18 -20.68
N ASN A 103 -17.11 7.97 -19.56
CA ASN A 103 -18.38 7.24 -19.53
C ASN A 103 -19.45 7.96 -20.37
N SER A 104 -19.59 9.28 -20.17
CA SER A 104 -20.64 10.08 -20.82
C SER A 104 -20.41 10.23 -22.32
N THR A 105 -19.16 10.47 -22.75
CA THR A 105 -18.81 10.69 -24.16
C THR A 105 -18.60 9.41 -24.97
N GLY A 106 -18.45 8.26 -24.29
CA GLY A 106 -18.14 6.97 -24.94
C GLY A 106 -16.70 6.84 -25.46
N LEU A 107 -15.83 7.83 -25.22
CA LEU A 107 -14.45 7.86 -25.72
C LEU A 107 -13.49 7.01 -24.87
N LYS A 108 -13.62 5.67 -24.95
CA LYS A 108 -12.84 4.74 -24.12
C LYS A 108 -11.32 4.80 -24.36
N ASN A 109 -10.90 4.96 -25.61
CA ASN A 109 -9.48 4.87 -26.03
C ASN A 109 -8.79 6.24 -26.17
N VAL A 110 -9.50 7.35 -25.91
CA VAL A 110 -8.92 8.69 -25.99
C VAL A 110 -8.40 9.08 -24.59
N PRO A 111 -7.14 9.52 -24.44
CA PRO A 111 -6.66 10.03 -23.18
C PRO A 111 -7.31 11.38 -22.82
N PHE A 112 -7.80 11.49 -21.59
CA PHE A 112 -8.32 12.73 -21.00
C PHE A 112 -7.29 13.20 -19.97
N VAL A 113 -6.56 14.25 -20.24
CA VAL A 113 -5.46 14.69 -19.38
C VAL A 113 -5.83 16.00 -18.70
N PHE A 114 -5.86 15.98 -17.37
CA PHE A 114 -6.11 17.16 -16.57
C PHE A 114 -4.79 17.87 -16.22
N ALA A 115 -4.86 19.19 -16.19
CA ALA A 115 -3.78 20.07 -15.76
C ALA A 115 -4.34 21.34 -15.13
N ASN A 116 -3.53 22.00 -14.30
CA ASN A 116 -3.91 23.26 -13.71
C ASN A 116 -4.03 24.36 -14.78
N ASP A 117 -5.02 25.23 -14.64
CA ASP A 117 -5.28 26.35 -15.55
C ASP A 117 -4.11 27.33 -15.70
N ALA A 118 -3.39 27.65 -14.63
CA ALA A 118 -2.21 28.51 -14.70
C ALA A 118 -1.02 27.82 -15.40
N ASP A 119 -0.84 26.51 -15.20
CA ASP A 119 0.18 25.72 -15.91
C ASP A 119 -0.13 25.63 -17.40
N CYS A 120 -1.41 25.41 -17.76
CA CYS A 120 -1.88 25.44 -19.14
C CYS A 120 -1.67 26.83 -19.76
N PHE A 121 -1.95 27.91 -19.03
CA PHE A 121 -1.65 29.25 -19.49
C PHE A 121 -0.15 29.42 -19.77
N ALA A 122 0.73 28.97 -18.88
CA ALA A 122 2.18 29.10 -19.04
C ALA A 122 2.72 28.35 -20.26
N GLU A 123 2.41 27.05 -20.40
CA GLU A 123 2.83 26.24 -21.55
C GLU A 123 2.30 26.80 -22.87
N GLY A 124 1.04 27.23 -22.87
CA GLY A 124 0.43 27.83 -24.05
C GLY A 124 1.03 29.19 -24.41
N ALA A 125 1.25 30.06 -23.43
CA ALA A 125 1.80 31.39 -23.65
C ALA A 125 3.28 31.30 -24.09
N TYR A 126 4.07 30.46 -23.44
CA TYR A 126 5.46 30.20 -23.81
C TYR A 126 5.57 29.76 -25.28
N PHE A 127 4.73 28.81 -25.68
CA PHE A 127 4.68 28.32 -27.06
C PHE A 127 4.18 29.37 -28.06
N ARG A 128 3.02 29.99 -27.80
CA ARG A 128 2.35 30.89 -28.77
C ARG A 128 3.08 32.21 -28.97
N HIS A 129 3.74 32.71 -27.93
CA HIS A 129 4.50 33.96 -27.98
C HIS A 129 5.99 33.76 -28.29
N ASN A 130 6.40 32.52 -28.59
CA ASN A 130 7.80 32.13 -28.84
C ASN A 130 8.76 32.66 -27.76
N LEU A 131 8.35 32.52 -26.49
CA LEU A 131 9.19 32.94 -25.37
C LEU A 131 10.40 32.02 -25.29
N SER A 132 11.54 32.58 -24.91
CA SER A 132 12.82 31.86 -24.88
C SER A 132 13.66 32.17 -23.64
N SER A 133 13.12 32.94 -22.70
CA SER A 133 13.81 33.22 -21.43
C SER A 133 13.94 31.94 -20.62
N ALA A 134 15.10 31.80 -19.95
CA ALA A 134 15.38 30.64 -19.10
C ALA A 134 14.53 30.66 -17.83
N ARG A 135 14.24 31.84 -17.27
CA ARG A 135 13.58 32.00 -15.97
C ARG A 135 12.34 32.87 -16.11
N THR A 136 11.23 32.21 -16.45
CA THR A 136 9.96 32.88 -16.76
C THR A 136 8.93 32.60 -15.68
N VAL A 137 8.28 33.66 -15.20
CA VAL A 137 7.15 33.57 -14.27
C VAL A 137 5.86 33.96 -15.01
N PHE A 138 4.83 33.14 -14.86
CA PHE A 138 3.52 33.35 -15.44
C PHE A 138 2.51 33.67 -14.35
N VAL A 139 1.65 34.65 -14.60
CA VAL A 139 0.58 35.05 -13.69
C VAL A 139 -0.72 35.23 -14.47
N THR A 140 -1.81 34.65 -13.96
CA THR A 140 -3.16 34.86 -14.47
C THR A 140 -4.00 35.64 -13.47
N LEU A 141 -4.48 36.83 -13.85
CA LEU A 141 -5.24 37.73 -13.00
C LEU A 141 -6.74 37.70 -13.36
N GLY A 142 -7.57 37.15 -12.47
CA GLY A 142 -9.01 37.01 -12.72
C GLY A 142 -9.83 36.95 -11.44
N THR A 143 -10.70 35.94 -11.33
CA THR A 143 -11.46 35.75 -10.08
C THR A 143 -10.57 35.41 -8.89
N GLY A 144 -9.38 34.86 -9.16
CA GLY A 144 -8.31 34.61 -8.21
C GLY A 144 -6.95 34.89 -8.85
N PHE A 145 -5.90 34.48 -8.15
CA PHE A 145 -4.50 34.67 -8.51
C PHE A 145 -3.86 33.33 -8.89
N GLY A 146 -3.74 33.07 -10.19
CA GLY A 146 -3.05 31.89 -10.71
C GLY A 146 -1.61 32.21 -11.07
N SER A 147 -0.72 31.24 -10.94
CA SER A 147 0.69 31.40 -11.28
C SER A 147 1.34 30.07 -11.63
N ALA A 148 2.33 30.12 -12.52
CA ALA A 148 3.21 29.00 -12.84
C ALA A 148 4.62 29.51 -13.10
N ILE A 149 5.61 28.64 -12.96
CA ILE A 149 7.03 29.00 -13.07
C ILE A 149 7.70 28.02 -14.03
N MET A 150 8.47 28.56 -14.98
CA MET A 150 9.27 27.78 -15.92
C MET A 150 10.77 28.05 -15.73
N LEU A 151 11.54 26.97 -15.80
CA LEU A 151 12.99 26.98 -15.86
C LEU A 151 13.44 26.23 -17.11
N ASP A 152 14.21 26.89 -17.97
CA ASP A 152 14.72 26.35 -19.23
C ASP A 152 13.62 25.75 -20.14
N GLY A 153 12.47 26.41 -20.17
CA GLY A 153 11.30 25.98 -20.97
C GLY A 153 10.49 24.84 -20.38
N GLU A 154 10.83 24.37 -19.17
CA GLU A 154 10.07 23.33 -18.46
C GLU A 154 9.35 23.87 -17.23
N LEU A 155 8.11 23.44 -17.03
CA LEU A 155 7.34 23.76 -15.82
C LEU A 155 8.00 23.13 -14.60
N ILE A 156 8.22 23.93 -13.55
CA ILE A 156 8.78 23.47 -12.29
C ILE A 156 7.81 23.69 -11.12
N LYS A 157 7.72 22.67 -10.26
CA LYS A 157 6.89 22.69 -9.03
C LYS A 157 7.71 22.68 -7.74
N LYS A 158 8.99 22.31 -7.83
CA LYS A 158 9.93 22.25 -6.70
C LYS A 158 11.26 22.85 -7.12
N HIS A 159 11.71 23.88 -6.39
CA HIS A 159 13.03 24.49 -6.52
C HIS A 159 13.32 25.29 -5.24
N ALA A 160 14.58 25.40 -4.82
CA ALA A 160 14.95 26.10 -3.58
C ALA A 160 14.55 27.59 -3.57
N ASP A 161 14.47 28.20 -4.76
CA ASP A 161 14.23 29.63 -4.94
C ASP A 161 12.77 30.01 -5.24
N ILE A 162 11.84 29.06 -5.22
CA ILE A 162 10.41 29.29 -5.49
C ILE A 162 9.55 28.79 -4.31
N PRO A 163 8.28 29.19 -4.22
CA PRO A 163 7.39 28.65 -3.19
C PRO A 163 7.14 27.16 -3.39
N GLU A 164 6.83 26.46 -2.31
CA GLU A 164 6.42 25.07 -2.37
C GLU A 164 5.19 24.90 -3.28
N GLY A 165 5.23 23.89 -4.16
CA GLY A 165 4.20 23.67 -5.17
C GLY A 165 4.27 24.60 -6.38
N GLY A 166 5.25 25.51 -6.43
CA GLY A 166 5.51 26.38 -7.59
C GLY A 166 4.40 27.37 -7.91
N ALA A 167 3.61 27.77 -6.90
CA ALA A 167 2.49 28.69 -7.07
C ALA A 167 2.44 29.75 -5.95
N PHE A 168 1.89 30.92 -6.26
CA PHE A 168 1.89 32.08 -5.38
C PHE A 168 0.59 32.30 -4.60
N TYR A 169 -0.52 31.67 -5.00
CA TYR A 169 -1.87 32.01 -4.50
C TYR A 169 -2.03 31.91 -2.97
N ASN A 170 -1.39 30.93 -2.33
CA ASN A 170 -1.47 30.68 -0.89
C ASN A 170 -0.36 31.38 -0.09
N GLN A 171 0.54 32.12 -0.75
CA GLN A 171 1.67 32.73 -0.08
C GLN A 171 1.19 33.91 0.79
N PRO A 172 1.72 34.06 2.02
CA PRO A 172 1.40 35.19 2.88
C PRO A 172 1.75 36.53 2.22
N PHE A 173 0.84 37.49 2.30
CA PHE A 173 1.07 38.87 1.88
C PHE A 173 0.28 39.84 2.74
N LEU A 174 0.99 40.73 3.44
CA LEU A 174 0.42 41.64 4.43
C LEU A 174 -0.40 40.86 5.48
N GLU A 175 -1.70 41.12 5.60
CA GLU A 175 -2.57 40.51 6.61
C GLU A 175 -3.29 39.25 6.12
N GLN A 176 -3.18 38.89 4.83
CA GLN A 176 -3.90 37.76 4.22
C GLN A 176 -2.99 36.98 3.26
N LYS A 177 -3.55 36.12 2.40
CA LYS A 177 -2.82 35.43 1.32
C LYS A 177 -2.85 36.23 0.02
N ALA A 178 -1.91 35.95 -0.87
CA ALA A 178 -1.79 36.63 -2.16
C ALA A 178 -3.08 36.59 -3.00
N ASP A 179 -3.81 35.47 -3.02
CA ASP A 179 -5.10 35.35 -3.73
C ASP A 179 -6.17 36.36 -3.29
N ASP A 180 -6.11 36.80 -2.03
CA ASP A 180 -7.05 37.78 -1.49
C ASP A 180 -6.70 39.22 -1.87
N TYR A 181 -5.47 39.47 -2.35
CA TYR A 181 -5.01 40.77 -2.86
C TYR A 181 -5.05 40.86 -4.39
N PHE A 182 -4.76 39.76 -5.08
CA PHE A 182 -4.60 39.74 -6.54
C PHE A 182 -5.82 39.13 -7.24
N SER A 183 -7.00 39.63 -6.93
CA SER A 183 -8.27 39.11 -7.46
C SER A 183 -9.32 40.19 -7.74
N VAL A 184 -10.34 39.82 -8.51
CA VAL A 184 -11.55 40.65 -8.72
C VAL A 184 -12.16 41.09 -7.38
N ARG A 185 -12.16 40.21 -6.37
CA ARG A 185 -12.73 40.50 -5.04
C ARG A 185 -12.02 41.69 -4.39
N TRP A 186 -10.69 41.71 -4.42
CA TRP A 186 -9.92 42.80 -3.83
C TRP A 186 -10.21 44.14 -4.50
N LEU A 187 -10.20 44.19 -5.84
CA LEU A 187 -10.45 45.42 -6.59
C LEU A 187 -11.84 46.00 -6.31
N LEU A 188 -12.86 45.14 -6.18
CA LEU A 188 -14.22 45.56 -5.82
C LEU A 188 -14.29 46.09 -4.38
N THR A 189 -13.67 45.40 -3.44
CA THR A 189 -13.64 45.78 -2.01
C THR A 189 -12.87 47.09 -1.81
N GLU A 190 -11.71 47.24 -2.42
CA GLU A 190 -10.87 48.43 -2.30
C GLU A 190 -11.53 49.65 -2.95
N TYR A 191 -12.16 49.46 -4.12
CA TYR A 191 -12.94 50.53 -4.73
C TYR A 191 -14.09 50.99 -3.83
N LYS A 192 -14.85 50.04 -3.24
CA LYS A 192 -15.91 50.38 -2.28
C LYS A 192 -15.35 51.10 -1.06
N ARG A 193 -14.20 50.67 -0.53
CA ARG A 193 -13.55 51.29 0.62
C ARG A 193 -13.18 52.75 0.37
N LEU A 194 -12.68 53.06 -0.83
CA LEU A 194 -12.24 54.41 -1.21
C LEU A 194 -13.36 55.32 -1.73
N SER A 195 -14.36 54.77 -2.41
CA SER A 195 -15.47 55.54 -3.00
C SER A 195 -16.73 55.60 -2.14
N GLY A 196 -16.93 54.63 -1.24
CA GLY A 196 -18.21 54.39 -0.57
C GLY A 196 -19.26 53.68 -1.44
N GLU A 197 -19.01 53.47 -2.73
CA GLU A 197 -19.97 52.93 -3.70
C GLU A 197 -19.74 51.44 -4.01
N ASN A 198 -20.84 50.70 -4.23
CA ASN A 198 -20.75 49.33 -4.72
C ASN A 198 -20.78 49.32 -6.26
N ILE A 199 -19.84 48.61 -6.87
CA ILE A 199 -19.77 48.45 -8.33
C ILE A 199 -19.79 46.96 -8.71
N LYS A 200 -20.35 46.63 -9.88
CA LYS A 200 -20.64 45.24 -10.26
C LYS A 200 -19.46 44.48 -10.88
N SER A 201 -18.43 45.17 -11.40
CA SER A 201 -17.31 44.52 -12.08
C SER A 201 -16.05 45.37 -12.14
N VAL A 202 -14.88 44.72 -12.25
CA VAL A 202 -13.58 45.39 -12.46
C VAL A 202 -13.54 46.19 -13.76
N LYS A 203 -14.18 45.69 -14.83
CA LYS A 203 -14.32 46.43 -16.10
C LYS A 203 -15.05 47.76 -15.89
N ALA A 204 -16.09 47.77 -15.06
CA ALA A 204 -16.81 49.00 -14.74
C ALA A 204 -15.91 49.99 -13.96
N ILE A 205 -15.10 49.50 -13.00
CA ILE A 205 -14.10 50.35 -12.31
C ILE A 205 -13.16 50.97 -13.34
N ALA A 206 -12.51 50.14 -14.17
CA ALA A 206 -11.54 50.59 -15.16
C ALA A 206 -12.10 51.64 -16.13
N ASN A 207 -13.38 51.51 -16.52
CA ASN A 207 -14.05 52.43 -17.43
C ASN A 207 -14.43 53.78 -16.80
N LEU A 208 -14.53 53.88 -15.47
CA LEU A 208 -14.85 55.15 -14.81
C LEU A 208 -13.74 56.20 -14.96
N ASN A 209 -12.48 55.75 -14.99
CA ASN A 209 -11.30 56.59 -15.14
C ASN A 209 -11.23 57.79 -14.15
N THR A 210 -11.80 57.64 -12.96
CA THR A 210 -11.73 58.62 -11.87
C THR A 210 -10.42 58.52 -11.11
N GLU A 211 -10.07 59.54 -10.32
CA GLU A 211 -8.89 59.49 -9.44
C GLU A 211 -8.95 58.33 -8.45
N ILE A 212 -10.14 57.98 -7.95
CA ILE A 212 -10.34 56.81 -7.09
C ILE A 212 -10.06 55.51 -7.87
N SER A 213 -10.60 55.36 -9.07
CA SER A 213 -10.32 54.19 -9.93
C SER A 213 -8.83 54.03 -10.19
N LYS A 214 -8.15 55.10 -10.60
CA LYS A 214 -6.69 55.10 -10.83
C LYS A 214 -5.92 54.72 -9.56
N THR A 215 -6.33 55.25 -8.41
CA THR A 215 -5.72 54.93 -7.11
C THR A 215 -5.87 53.44 -6.76
N VAL A 216 -7.04 52.85 -6.97
CA VAL A 216 -7.28 51.41 -6.72
C VAL A 216 -6.32 50.55 -7.55
N PHE A 217 -6.21 50.81 -8.85
CA PHE A 217 -5.32 50.06 -9.73
C PHE A 217 -3.84 50.36 -9.50
N ALA A 218 -3.46 51.59 -9.13
CA ALA A 218 -2.10 51.92 -8.73
C ALA A 218 -1.68 51.18 -7.46
N ASN A 219 -2.57 51.10 -6.46
CA ASN A 219 -2.35 50.29 -5.26
C ASN A 219 -2.22 48.80 -5.60
N PHE A 220 -3.07 48.29 -6.51
CA PHE A 220 -2.98 46.92 -7.01
C PHE A 220 -1.61 46.63 -7.63
N GLY A 221 -1.14 47.49 -8.53
CA GLY A 221 0.17 47.37 -9.19
C GLY A 221 1.34 47.42 -8.20
N ARG A 222 1.32 48.37 -7.26
CA ARG A 222 2.36 48.50 -6.23
C ARG A 222 2.41 47.27 -5.32
N ASN A 223 1.25 46.81 -4.83
CA ASN A 223 1.15 45.61 -4.01
C ASN A 223 1.71 44.38 -4.73
N MET A 224 1.39 44.23 -6.02
CA MET A 224 1.88 43.11 -6.83
C MET A 224 3.40 43.17 -7.00
N GLY A 225 3.97 44.35 -7.24
CA GLY A 225 5.42 44.54 -7.29
C GLY A 225 6.12 44.17 -5.98
N THR A 226 5.58 44.64 -4.85
CA THR A 226 6.11 44.31 -3.51
C THR A 226 6.03 42.82 -3.20
N PHE A 227 4.92 42.16 -3.57
CA PHE A 227 4.73 40.73 -3.33
C PHE A 227 5.66 39.86 -4.18
N LEU A 228 5.83 40.19 -5.47
CA LEU A 228 6.62 39.39 -6.40
C LEU A 228 8.13 39.56 -6.20
N PHE A 229 8.57 40.71 -5.68
CA PHE A 229 9.98 41.03 -5.46
C PHE A 229 10.83 39.92 -4.81
N PRO A 230 10.50 39.41 -3.60
CA PRO A 230 11.34 38.42 -2.94
C PRO A 230 11.48 37.13 -3.74
N TRP A 231 10.47 36.76 -4.52
CA TRP A 231 10.50 35.58 -5.38
C TRP A 231 11.35 35.82 -6.62
N PHE A 232 11.23 37.01 -7.22
CA PHE A 232 11.97 37.35 -8.43
C PHE A 232 13.45 37.52 -8.18
N ASP A 233 13.85 38.08 -7.02
CA ASP A 233 15.25 38.20 -6.65
C ASP A 233 15.89 36.83 -6.38
N LYS A 234 15.20 35.95 -5.64
CA LYS A 234 15.66 34.57 -5.38
C LYS A 234 15.75 33.76 -6.66
N PHE A 235 14.65 33.68 -7.41
CA PHE A 235 14.56 32.87 -8.63
C PHE A 235 15.36 33.49 -9.78
N ARG A 236 15.86 34.72 -9.65
CA ARG A 236 16.50 35.48 -10.75
C ARG A 236 15.58 35.52 -11.97
N CYS A 237 14.34 35.92 -11.74
CA CYS A 237 13.33 36.05 -12.79
C CYS A 237 13.85 37.00 -13.88
N GLU A 238 13.75 36.56 -15.13
CA GLU A 238 14.14 37.34 -16.31
C GLU A 238 12.90 37.92 -16.99
N GLU A 239 11.79 37.18 -16.96
CA GLU A 239 10.57 37.51 -17.70
C GLU A 239 9.31 37.20 -16.86
N LEU A 240 8.37 38.17 -16.82
CA LEU A 240 7.05 38.06 -16.21
C LEU A 240 5.97 38.16 -17.29
N VAL A 241 5.18 37.11 -17.43
CA VAL A 241 4.08 37.01 -18.38
C VAL A 241 2.74 37.12 -17.64
N ILE A 242 1.93 38.11 -17.99
CA ILE A 242 0.66 38.42 -17.31
C ILE A 242 -0.52 38.20 -18.26
N GLY A 243 -1.42 37.29 -17.88
CA GLY A 243 -2.69 37.02 -18.55
C GLY A 243 -3.91 37.26 -17.66
N GLY A 244 -5.08 36.88 -18.16
CA GLY A 244 -6.35 36.92 -17.42
C GLY A 244 -7.18 38.19 -17.65
N ASN A 245 -8.42 38.21 -17.14
CA ASN A 245 -9.35 39.30 -17.45
C ASN A 245 -8.97 40.65 -16.81
N ILE A 246 -8.24 40.67 -15.69
CA ILE A 246 -7.77 41.92 -15.06
C ILE A 246 -6.63 42.53 -15.89
N SER A 247 -5.83 41.72 -16.60
CA SER A 247 -4.70 42.22 -17.41
C SER A 247 -5.13 43.17 -18.53
N LYS A 248 -6.41 43.10 -18.96
CA LYS A 248 -7.03 44.04 -19.90
C LYS A 248 -7.05 45.49 -19.38
N ALA A 249 -6.89 45.69 -18.07
CA ALA A 249 -6.74 47.00 -17.44
C ALA A 249 -5.27 47.41 -17.22
N LYS A 250 -4.30 46.81 -17.92
CA LYS A 250 -2.85 47.04 -17.77
C LYS A 250 -2.45 48.51 -17.69
N ALA A 251 -3.06 49.37 -18.51
CA ALA A 251 -2.78 50.81 -18.51
C ALA A 251 -2.98 51.51 -17.15
N LEU A 252 -3.78 50.93 -16.24
CA LEU A 252 -4.11 51.53 -14.94
C LEU A 252 -3.20 51.06 -13.79
N PHE A 253 -2.54 49.91 -13.91
CA PHE A 253 -1.71 49.35 -12.83
C PHE A 253 -0.25 49.11 -13.22
N MET A 254 0.05 48.94 -14.52
CA MET A 254 1.40 48.69 -15.03
C MET A 254 2.40 49.79 -14.62
N PRO A 255 2.09 51.10 -14.68
CA PRO A 255 3.04 52.14 -14.27
C PRO A 255 3.47 52.01 -12.80
N ALA A 256 2.54 51.68 -11.90
CA ALA A 256 2.83 51.49 -10.48
C ALA A 256 3.60 50.19 -10.21
N LEU A 257 3.36 49.15 -11.01
CA LEU A 257 4.14 47.91 -10.96
C LEU A 257 5.59 48.12 -11.40
N GLU A 258 5.80 48.83 -12.52
CA GLU A 258 7.13 49.17 -13.03
C GLU A 258 7.89 50.07 -12.06
N GLU A 259 7.21 51.05 -11.46
CA GLU A 259 7.77 51.90 -10.40
C GLU A 259 8.23 51.06 -9.21
N ALA A 260 7.40 50.13 -8.73
CA ALA A 260 7.77 49.23 -7.64
C ALA A 260 8.99 48.36 -7.98
N PHE A 261 9.07 47.79 -9.19
CA PHE A 261 10.25 47.03 -9.62
C PHE A 261 11.51 47.90 -9.75
N LYS A 262 11.36 49.15 -10.19
CA LYS A 262 12.48 50.10 -10.29
C LYS A 262 13.02 50.50 -8.91
N GLU A 263 12.13 50.81 -7.96
CA GLU A 263 12.50 51.11 -6.57
C GLU A 263 13.24 49.94 -5.92
N LEU A 264 12.81 48.72 -6.25
CA LEU A 264 13.37 47.48 -5.74
C LEU A 264 14.56 46.95 -6.57
N LYS A 265 15.02 47.68 -7.59
CA LYS A 265 16.15 47.35 -8.46
C LYS A 265 16.04 46.00 -9.19
N ILE A 266 14.83 45.55 -9.49
CA ILE A 266 14.59 44.36 -10.33
C ILE A 266 14.63 44.73 -11.81
N LYS A 267 15.30 43.90 -12.62
CA LYS A 267 15.24 43.96 -14.08
C LYS A 267 14.51 42.72 -14.59
N VAL A 268 13.23 42.87 -14.92
CA VAL A 268 12.37 41.82 -15.48
C VAL A 268 11.65 42.37 -16.70
N ASN A 269 11.62 41.60 -17.79
CA ASN A 269 10.80 41.90 -18.96
C ASN A 269 9.33 41.57 -18.66
N ILE A 270 8.40 42.51 -18.87
CA ILE A 270 6.97 42.28 -18.61
C ILE A 270 6.23 42.12 -19.93
N ILE A 271 5.58 40.97 -20.12
CA ILE A 271 4.78 40.63 -21.30
C ILE A 271 3.32 40.49 -20.88
N PHE A 272 2.41 41.08 -21.67
CA PHE A 272 0.97 40.93 -21.49
C PHE A 272 0.38 40.07 -22.60
N CYS A 273 -0.27 38.96 -22.24
CA CYS A 273 -0.96 38.08 -23.19
C CYS A 273 -2.44 38.48 -23.27
N ASP A 274 -2.82 39.10 -24.39
CA ASP A 274 -4.22 39.46 -24.66
C ASP A 274 -5.06 38.24 -25.10
N ASP A 275 -4.43 37.10 -25.42
CA ASP A 275 -5.01 35.84 -25.89
C ASP A 275 -4.94 34.70 -24.86
N ALA A 276 -5.05 35.03 -23.57
CA ALA A 276 -4.89 34.06 -22.47
C ALA A 276 -5.80 32.81 -22.58
N GLU A 277 -7.05 32.98 -23.02
CA GLU A 277 -7.99 31.85 -23.24
C GLU A 277 -7.45 30.88 -24.30
N LEU A 278 -6.94 31.38 -25.43
CA LEU A 278 -6.34 30.54 -26.47
C LEU A 278 -5.02 29.89 -26.00
N SER A 279 -4.26 30.59 -25.16
CA SER A 279 -3.07 30.04 -24.53
C SER A 279 -3.42 28.87 -23.61
N ILE A 280 -4.42 29.00 -22.74
CA ILE A 280 -4.87 27.89 -21.87
C ILE A 280 -5.26 26.67 -22.69
N LEU A 281 -6.08 26.83 -23.74
CA LEU A 281 -6.51 25.72 -24.60
C LEU A 281 -5.32 25.02 -25.26
N ARG A 282 -4.36 25.78 -25.80
CA ARG A 282 -3.16 25.22 -26.42
C ARG A 282 -2.26 24.54 -25.40
N GLY A 283 -2.01 25.16 -24.26
CA GLY A 283 -1.18 24.58 -23.21
C GLY A 283 -1.77 23.30 -22.63
N ALA A 284 -3.10 23.22 -22.49
CA ALA A 284 -3.77 21.98 -22.09
C ALA A 284 -3.45 20.82 -23.04
N THR A 285 -3.44 21.06 -24.36
CA THR A 285 -3.05 20.04 -25.35
C THR A 285 -1.56 19.71 -25.35
N ILE A 286 -0.69 20.70 -25.09
CA ILE A 286 0.77 20.49 -24.98
C ILE A 286 1.09 19.62 -23.77
N ILE A 287 0.54 19.96 -22.60
CA ILE A 287 0.71 19.18 -21.37
C ILE A 287 0.16 17.77 -21.55
N ALA A 288 -0.99 17.63 -22.21
CA ALA A 288 -1.57 16.33 -22.51
C ALA A 288 -0.64 15.45 -23.36
N ASP A 289 0.00 16.02 -24.37
CA ASP A 289 0.99 15.31 -25.19
C ASP A 289 2.26 14.94 -24.40
N LYS A 290 2.78 15.85 -23.56
CA LYS A 290 3.92 15.56 -22.68
C LYS A 290 3.59 14.38 -21.73
N LYS A 291 2.44 14.43 -21.07
CA LYS A 291 2.00 13.40 -20.11
C LYS A 291 1.67 12.05 -20.77
N ASN A 292 1.02 12.04 -21.92
CA ASN A 292 0.69 10.79 -22.62
C ASN A 292 1.93 10.00 -23.01
N LYS A 293 3.01 10.66 -23.46
CA LYS A 293 4.29 9.99 -23.75
C LYS A 293 4.85 9.29 -22.51
N ILE A 294 4.88 9.99 -21.37
CA ILE A 294 5.35 9.45 -20.08
C ILE A 294 4.47 8.29 -19.61
N GLN A 295 3.15 8.38 -19.80
CA GLN A 295 2.21 7.35 -19.36
C GLN A 295 2.33 6.06 -20.20
N MET A 296 2.57 6.19 -21.50
CA MET A 296 2.87 5.03 -22.37
C MET A 296 4.15 4.32 -21.93
N GLU A 297 5.20 5.06 -21.54
CA GLU A 297 6.44 4.47 -21.01
C GLU A 297 6.24 3.74 -19.67
N LYS A 298 5.38 4.25 -18.77
CA LYS A 298 5.05 3.59 -17.49
C LYS A 298 4.18 2.34 -17.63
N SER A 299 3.38 2.23 -18.69
CA SER A 299 2.44 1.10 -18.88
C SER A 299 3.10 -0.26 -19.11
N ILE A 300 4.41 -0.30 -19.38
CA ILE A 300 5.18 -1.50 -19.70
C ILE A 300 5.75 -2.19 -18.43
N GLN A 301 5.65 -1.55 -17.26
CA GLN A 301 6.21 -2.09 -16.02
C GLN A 301 5.32 -3.17 -15.39
N SER A 302 5.93 -4.32 -15.06
CA SER A 302 5.27 -5.39 -14.29
C SER A 302 4.70 -4.84 -12.98
N LYS A 303 3.49 -5.26 -12.61
CA LYS A 303 2.85 -4.88 -11.34
C LYS A 303 3.38 -5.65 -10.13
N ARG A 304 4.19 -6.67 -10.35
CA ARG A 304 4.78 -7.51 -9.30
C ARG A 304 6.22 -7.88 -9.64
N LYS A 305 7.07 -7.96 -8.62
CA LYS A 305 8.47 -8.38 -8.77
C LYS A 305 8.70 -9.66 -7.98
N THR A 306 8.39 -10.79 -8.63
CA THR A 306 8.53 -12.15 -8.11
C THR A 306 8.56 -13.14 -9.26
N THR A 307 9.13 -14.31 -9.03
CA THR A 307 9.05 -15.50 -9.88
C THR A 307 7.87 -16.40 -9.51
N GLN A 308 7.21 -16.12 -8.38
CA GLN A 308 6.17 -16.98 -7.85
C GLN A 308 4.84 -16.80 -8.58
N PRO A 309 4.17 -17.91 -8.91
CA PRO A 309 2.88 -17.87 -9.57
C PRO A 309 1.80 -17.32 -8.64
N LEU A 310 0.77 -16.77 -9.29
CA LEU A 310 -0.49 -16.45 -8.64
C LEU A 310 -1.23 -17.71 -8.19
N LEU A 311 -2.14 -17.56 -7.23
CA LEU A 311 -3.14 -18.61 -6.99
C LEU A 311 -3.92 -18.83 -8.29
N PRO A 312 -4.02 -20.07 -8.79
CA PRO A 312 -4.84 -20.35 -9.96
C PRO A 312 -6.30 -20.02 -9.67
N VAL A 313 -7.05 -19.60 -10.68
CA VAL A 313 -8.50 -19.36 -10.53
C VAL A 313 -9.23 -20.64 -10.15
N GLN A 314 -8.76 -21.78 -10.67
CA GLN A 314 -9.38 -23.08 -10.46
C GLN A 314 -8.52 -24.00 -9.60
N ALA A 315 -9.18 -24.83 -8.79
CA ALA A 315 -8.51 -25.86 -8.01
C ALA A 315 -7.83 -26.88 -8.95
N VAL A 316 -6.60 -27.25 -8.60
CA VAL A 316 -5.85 -28.30 -9.31
C VAL A 316 -5.94 -29.57 -8.49
N ILE A 317 -6.60 -30.59 -9.02
CA ILE A 317 -6.69 -31.90 -8.37
C ILE A 317 -5.34 -32.59 -8.51
N LYS A 318 -4.68 -32.84 -7.38
CA LYS A 318 -3.47 -33.67 -7.31
C LYS A 318 -3.81 -35.08 -6.81
N GLU A 319 -3.65 -36.07 -7.67
CA GLU A 319 -3.91 -37.48 -7.34
C GLU A 319 -2.77 -38.13 -6.53
N ASN A 320 -1.56 -37.56 -6.56
CA ASN A 320 -0.36 -38.13 -5.92
C ASN A 320 -0.10 -37.56 -4.52
N GLY A 321 0.65 -38.31 -3.70
CA GLY A 321 1.14 -37.92 -2.36
C GLY A 321 2.14 -36.75 -2.34
N GLU A 322 2.13 -35.88 -3.36
CA GLU A 322 3.02 -34.73 -3.54
C GLU A 322 2.53 -33.49 -2.78
N TYR A 323 3.42 -32.77 -2.11
CA TYR A 323 3.10 -31.51 -1.42
C TYR A 323 2.23 -30.57 -2.29
N ASN A 324 1.19 -29.99 -1.68
CA ASN A 324 0.30 -29.00 -2.30
C ASN A 324 0.64 -27.59 -1.81
N VAL A 325 1.09 -26.72 -2.73
CA VAL A 325 1.37 -25.30 -2.42
C VAL A 325 0.13 -24.41 -2.43
N PHE A 326 -1.01 -24.91 -2.94
CA PHE A 326 -2.31 -24.22 -2.96
C PHE A 326 -3.38 -25.05 -2.25
N PRO A 327 -3.26 -25.26 -0.92
CA PRO A 327 -4.30 -25.94 -0.16
C PRO A 327 -5.59 -25.13 -0.19
N SER A 328 -6.72 -25.78 -0.44
CA SER A 328 -8.05 -25.16 -0.48
C SER A 328 -9.01 -25.82 0.51
N PHE A 329 -9.94 -25.03 1.02
CA PHE A 329 -10.99 -25.46 1.94
C PHE A 329 -12.37 -25.42 1.25
N PRO A 330 -13.14 -26.51 1.25
CA PRO A 330 -14.46 -26.54 0.61
C PRO A 330 -15.45 -25.65 1.37
N SER A 331 -15.83 -24.51 0.75
CA SER A 331 -16.69 -23.49 1.38
C SER A 331 -18.17 -23.89 1.50
N LYS A 332 -18.58 -24.98 0.80
CA LYS A 332 -19.99 -25.38 0.58
C LYS A 332 -20.85 -24.30 -0.11
N SER A 333 -20.23 -23.24 -0.63
CA SER A 333 -20.86 -22.11 -1.29
C SER A 333 -20.17 -21.82 -2.63
N GLU A 334 -20.75 -20.93 -3.43
CA GLU A 334 -20.17 -20.57 -4.73
C GLU A 334 -19.09 -19.49 -4.59
N VAL A 335 -18.04 -19.64 -5.41
CA VAL A 335 -17.03 -18.62 -5.70
C VAL A 335 -17.22 -18.18 -7.15
N PHE A 336 -17.45 -16.87 -7.32
CA PHE A 336 -17.71 -16.23 -8.61
C PHE A 336 -16.41 -15.67 -9.19
N VAL A 337 -16.35 -15.56 -10.53
CA VAL A 337 -15.16 -15.11 -11.27
C VAL A 337 -15.48 -13.87 -12.10
N GLY A 338 -14.53 -12.94 -12.13
CA GLY A 338 -14.49 -11.81 -13.04
C GLY A 338 -15.37 -10.62 -12.66
N PHE A 339 -15.01 -9.46 -13.23
CA PHE A 339 -15.71 -8.20 -13.00
C PHE A 339 -17.13 -8.16 -13.57
N GLU A 340 -17.43 -8.95 -14.62
CA GLU A 340 -18.78 -9.00 -15.19
C GLU A 340 -19.79 -9.61 -14.21
N SER A 341 -19.42 -10.70 -13.53
CA SER A 341 -20.27 -11.34 -12.53
C SER A 341 -20.48 -10.43 -11.31
N LEU A 342 -19.44 -9.70 -10.90
CA LEU A 342 -19.55 -8.68 -9.84
C LEU A 342 -20.48 -7.53 -10.27
N ALA A 343 -20.32 -7.02 -11.49
CA ALA A 343 -21.19 -5.98 -12.04
C ALA A 343 -22.66 -6.43 -12.11
N ASN A 344 -22.93 -7.70 -12.44
CA ASN A 344 -24.28 -8.27 -12.37
C ASN A 344 -24.86 -8.21 -10.95
N GLN A 345 -24.04 -8.52 -9.95
CA GLN A 345 -24.45 -8.53 -8.55
C GLN A 345 -24.79 -7.13 -8.03
N ILE A 346 -24.08 -6.09 -8.49
CA ILE A 346 -24.25 -4.72 -7.95
C ILE A 346 -25.02 -3.76 -8.86
N ALA A 347 -25.37 -4.16 -10.09
CA ALA A 347 -26.04 -3.29 -11.07
C ALA A 347 -27.40 -2.71 -10.59
N GLY A 348 -28.03 -3.35 -9.60
CA GLY A 348 -29.27 -2.88 -8.98
C GLY A 348 -29.07 -1.95 -7.78
N GLN A 349 -27.85 -1.76 -7.31
CA GLN A 349 -27.55 -0.93 -6.14
C GLN A 349 -27.44 0.54 -6.52
N LYS A 350 -27.96 1.42 -5.66
CA LYS A 350 -27.83 2.88 -5.84
C LYS A 350 -26.52 3.42 -5.28
N ILE A 351 -26.07 2.84 -4.18
CA ILE A 351 -24.86 3.22 -3.45
C ILE A 351 -24.06 1.96 -3.16
N VAL A 352 -22.78 1.98 -3.52
CA VAL A 352 -21.83 0.90 -3.24
C VAL A 352 -20.62 1.51 -2.54
N VAL A 353 -20.14 0.85 -1.49
CA VAL A 353 -18.92 1.19 -0.77
C VAL A 353 -17.91 0.09 -1.04
N ILE A 354 -16.80 0.41 -1.69
CA ILE A 354 -15.73 -0.55 -1.99
C ILE A 354 -14.51 -0.20 -1.14
N ASP A 355 -14.44 -0.82 0.03
CA ASP A 355 -13.29 -0.75 0.92
C ASP A 355 -12.34 -1.92 0.66
N GLY A 356 -11.13 -1.88 1.20
CA GLY A 356 -10.17 -2.95 1.02
C GLY A 356 -8.86 -2.71 1.75
N PHE A 357 -8.06 -3.77 1.81
CA PHE A 357 -6.77 -3.73 2.50
C PHE A 357 -5.74 -2.87 1.74
N GLY A 358 -4.66 -2.49 2.40
CA GLY A 358 -3.55 -1.78 1.76
C GLY A 358 -2.91 -2.64 0.67
N GLY A 359 -2.56 -2.07 -0.48
CA GLY A 359 -1.90 -2.77 -1.59
C GLY A 359 -2.81 -3.24 -2.74
N VAL A 360 -4.13 -3.06 -2.62
CA VAL A 360 -5.08 -3.19 -3.75
C VAL A 360 -4.72 -2.20 -4.87
N LEU A 361 -4.76 -2.65 -6.13
CA LEU A 361 -4.53 -1.78 -7.29
C LEU A 361 -5.83 -1.06 -7.69
N TRP A 362 -6.23 -0.08 -6.89
CA TRP A 362 -7.54 0.59 -6.97
C TRP A 362 -7.93 1.11 -8.36
N GLU A 363 -7.01 1.75 -9.08
CA GLU A 363 -7.31 2.25 -10.43
C GLU A 363 -7.53 1.13 -11.45
N ASN A 364 -6.84 -0.01 -11.30
CA ASN A 364 -7.07 -1.17 -12.16
C ASN A 364 -8.43 -1.81 -11.86
N PHE A 365 -8.70 -2.04 -10.58
CA PHE A 365 -9.97 -2.59 -10.10
C PHE A 365 -11.16 -1.73 -10.56
N ARG A 366 -11.08 -0.42 -10.34
CA ARG A 366 -12.09 0.56 -10.76
C ARG A 366 -12.29 0.54 -12.27
N HIS A 367 -11.21 0.50 -13.05
CA HIS A 367 -11.30 0.51 -14.51
C HIS A 367 -12.07 -0.70 -15.05
N HIS A 368 -11.75 -1.91 -14.57
CA HIS A 368 -12.44 -3.12 -14.99
C HIS A 368 -13.90 -3.15 -14.55
N LEU A 369 -14.19 -2.81 -13.28
CA LEU A 369 -15.57 -2.80 -12.79
C LEU A 369 -16.41 -1.73 -13.49
N ASN A 370 -15.84 -0.55 -13.75
CA ASN A 370 -16.51 0.50 -14.51
C ASN A 370 -16.85 0.02 -15.93
N SER A 371 -15.91 -0.63 -16.61
CA SER A 371 -16.15 -1.16 -17.97
C SER A 371 -17.31 -2.14 -17.98
N ALA A 372 -17.35 -3.07 -17.03
CA ALA A 372 -18.44 -4.05 -16.88
C ALA A 372 -19.80 -3.41 -16.53
N LEU A 373 -19.82 -2.34 -15.73
CA LEU A 373 -21.05 -1.60 -15.41
C LEU A 373 -21.57 -0.76 -16.59
N ILE A 374 -20.68 -0.16 -17.37
CA ILE A 374 -21.04 0.62 -18.55
C ILE A 374 -21.62 -0.27 -19.65
N GLU A 375 -21.11 -1.50 -19.83
CA GLU A 375 -21.71 -2.49 -20.73
C GLU A 375 -23.15 -2.86 -20.34
N LYS A 376 -23.51 -2.70 -19.07
CA LYS A 376 -24.87 -2.84 -18.55
C LYS A 376 -25.69 -1.54 -18.61
N GLN A 377 -25.21 -0.55 -19.38
CA GLN A 377 -25.84 0.74 -19.61
C GLN A 377 -26.10 1.52 -18.30
N LYS A 378 -25.19 1.40 -17.32
CA LYS A 378 -25.27 2.14 -16.06
C LYS A 378 -24.51 3.45 -16.13
N ASN A 379 -25.15 4.54 -15.73
CA ASN A 379 -24.47 5.78 -15.43
C ASN A 379 -23.82 5.71 -14.04
N VAL A 380 -22.49 5.61 -13.99
CA VAL A 380 -21.73 5.40 -12.74
C VAL A 380 -20.91 6.63 -12.38
N LEU A 381 -21.02 7.09 -11.14
CA LEU A 381 -20.12 8.09 -10.55
C LEU A 381 -19.22 7.44 -9.49
N TRP A 382 -17.92 7.60 -9.69
CA TRP A 382 -16.88 7.10 -8.79
C TRP A 382 -16.35 8.22 -7.89
N TYR A 383 -16.20 7.92 -6.61
CA TYR A 383 -15.71 8.81 -5.57
C TYR A 383 -14.45 8.19 -4.95
N ASP A 384 -13.31 8.87 -5.07
CA ASP A 384 -12.03 8.40 -4.52
C ASP A 384 -11.89 8.88 -3.07
N ILE A 385 -11.78 7.93 -2.14
CA ILE A 385 -11.64 8.23 -0.71
C ILE A 385 -10.31 8.95 -0.40
N ASP A 386 -9.28 8.80 -1.24
CA ASP A 386 -7.97 9.45 -1.06
C ASP A 386 -8.10 10.98 -1.05
N SER A 387 -9.15 11.53 -1.67
CA SER A 387 -9.48 12.97 -1.60
C SER A 387 -9.70 13.48 -0.17
N CYS A 388 -9.97 12.58 0.78
CA CYS A 388 -10.20 12.87 2.19
C CYS A 388 -8.97 12.62 3.08
N LEU A 389 -7.84 12.18 2.52
CA LEU A 389 -6.60 12.01 3.29
C LEU A 389 -6.05 13.35 3.77
N LYS A 390 -5.37 13.30 4.93
CA LYS A 390 -4.45 14.36 5.36
C LYS A 390 -3.30 14.48 4.35
N SER A 391 -2.62 15.63 4.35
CA SER A 391 -1.44 15.79 3.50
C SER A 391 -0.33 14.80 3.87
N SER A 392 0.54 14.48 2.91
CA SER A 392 1.70 13.61 3.17
C SER A 392 2.59 14.13 4.30
N GLU A 393 2.73 15.46 4.44
CA GLU A 393 3.52 16.08 5.51
C GLU A 393 2.89 15.85 6.89
N GLU A 394 1.58 16.05 7.02
CA GLU A 394 0.85 15.81 8.26
C GLU A 394 0.91 14.34 8.68
N ILE A 395 0.72 13.42 7.73
CA ILE A 395 0.82 11.98 7.98
C ILE A 395 2.25 11.63 8.41
N ASN A 396 3.26 12.09 7.67
CA ASN A 396 4.67 11.80 8.00
C ASN A 396 5.04 12.31 9.40
N LYS A 397 4.61 13.52 9.78
CA LYS A 397 4.82 14.08 11.11
C LYS A 397 4.09 13.27 12.20
N MET A 398 2.88 12.79 11.92
CA MET A 398 2.10 11.99 12.85
C MET A 398 2.77 10.65 13.18
N ILE A 399 3.39 10.02 12.18
CA ILE A 399 3.97 8.68 12.29
C ILE A 399 5.47 8.66 12.59
N GLU A 400 6.16 9.80 12.52
CA GLU A 400 7.59 9.93 12.76
C GLU A 400 8.08 9.24 14.06
N PRO A 401 7.38 9.35 15.21
CA PRO A 401 7.81 8.69 16.45
C PRO A 401 7.84 7.16 16.38
N ASN A 402 7.17 6.57 15.39
CA ASN A 402 7.03 5.13 15.20
C ASN A 402 8.02 4.54 14.19
N LEU A 403 8.74 5.37 13.42
CA LEU A 403 9.61 4.87 12.35
C LEU A 403 11.05 4.60 12.82
N ASN A 404 11.44 5.06 14.01
CA ASN A 404 12.81 4.92 14.55
C ASN A 404 13.90 5.45 13.59
N GLY A 405 13.63 6.59 12.94
CA GLY A 405 14.55 7.21 11.98
C GLY A 405 14.82 6.33 10.74
N ASP A 406 16.09 6.25 10.35
CA ASP A 406 16.55 5.58 9.13
C ASP A 406 16.82 4.07 9.31
N ASP A 407 16.49 3.48 10.47
CA ASP A 407 16.64 2.03 10.67
C ASP A 407 15.92 1.27 9.54
N PRO A 408 16.58 0.35 8.82
CA PRO A 408 15.99 -0.29 7.65
C PRO A 408 14.97 -1.40 8.01
N VAL A 409 14.90 -1.84 9.26
CA VAL A 409 14.11 -3.01 9.67
C VAL A 409 13.12 -2.66 10.78
N PHE A 410 13.58 -1.97 11.82
CA PHE A 410 12.84 -1.83 13.07
C PHE A 410 12.17 -0.47 13.21
N GLY A 411 10.88 -0.49 13.53
CA GLY A 411 10.09 0.64 14.00
C GLY A 411 9.36 0.26 15.29
N LYS A 412 8.36 1.06 15.67
CA LYS A 412 7.51 0.83 16.84
C LYS A 412 6.06 0.87 16.44
N LYS A 413 5.28 -0.10 16.92
CA LYS A 413 3.86 -0.25 16.59
C LYS A 413 3.07 1.02 16.85
N TYR A 414 2.33 1.48 15.85
CA TYR A 414 1.38 2.58 15.97
C TYR A 414 0.08 2.08 16.60
N LEU A 415 -0.43 2.83 17.57
CA LEU A 415 -1.60 2.44 18.39
C LEU A 415 -2.88 3.22 18.03
N GLY A 416 -2.87 3.96 16.92
CA GLY A 416 -4.03 4.71 16.43
C GLY A 416 -4.98 3.87 15.57
N GLU A 417 -5.80 4.54 14.78
CA GLU A 417 -6.81 3.94 13.91
C GLU A 417 -6.65 4.42 12.46
N LEU A 418 -7.27 3.73 11.50
CA LEU A 418 -7.19 4.11 10.08
C LEU A 418 -7.73 5.51 9.84
N SER A 419 -8.74 5.94 10.59
CA SER A 419 -9.31 7.30 10.52
C SER A 419 -8.30 8.40 10.85
N ASP A 420 -7.21 8.10 11.55
CA ASP A 420 -6.16 9.07 11.84
C ASP A 420 -5.45 9.56 10.58
N PHE A 421 -5.55 8.85 9.46
CA PHE A 421 -4.98 9.26 8.17
C PHE A 421 -5.90 10.22 7.38
N PHE A 422 -7.14 10.41 7.83
CA PHE A 422 -8.17 11.16 7.12
C PHE A 422 -8.55 12.45 7.82
N GLU A 423 -9.03 13.43 7.05
CA GLU A 423 -9.65 14.64 7.54
C GLU A 423 -11.16 14.43 7.72
N ALA A 424 -11.63 14.45 8.96
CA ALA A 424 -13.05 14.22 9.28
C ALA A 424 -14.00 15.20 8.57
N GLU A 425 -13.59 16.45 8.36
CA GLU A 425 -14.38 17.44 7.63
C GLU A 425 -14.58 17.04 6.16
N LYS A 426 -13.52 16.55 5.50
CA LYS A 426 -13.59 16.09 4.11
C LYS A 426 -14.46 14.85 3.95
N LEU A 427 -14.33 13.87 4.86
CA LEU A 427 -15.21 12.69 4.89
C LEU A 427 -16.70 13.08 4.96
N ASN A 428 -17.03 14.07 5.80
CA ASN A 428 -18.40 14.56 5.95
C ASN A 428 -18.94 15.27 4.69
N LYS A 429 -18.06 15.78 3.82
CA LYS A 429 -18.42 16.48 2.57
C LYS A 429 -18.58 15.53 1.39
N LEU A 430 -18.04 14.32 1.45
CA LEU A 430 -18.21 13.31 0.43
C LEU A 430 -19.67 12.83 0.43
N LYS A 431 -20.46 13.21 -0.58
CA LYS A 431 -21.89 12.89 -0.69
C LYS A 431 -22.25 12.31 -2.07
N PRO A 432 -23.07 11.25 -2.12
CA PRO A 432 -23.45 10.63 -3.38
C PRO A 432 -24.43 11.53 -4.15
N ASP A 433 -24.15 11.79 -5.43
CA ASP A 433 -25.07 12.43 -6.36
C ASP A 433 -26.01 11.37 -6.97
N THR A 434 -27.13 11.14 -6.28
CA THR A 434 -28.11 10.09 -6.62
C THR A 434 -28.86 10.30 -7.94
N SER A 435 -28.50 11.32 -8.72
CA SER A 435 -28.90 11.42 -10.13
C SER A 435 -28.21 10.38 -11.02
N ALA A 436 -27.04 9.88 -10.65
CA ALA A 436 -26.39 8.73 -11.30
C ALA A 436 -27.10 7.42 -10.95
N ASP A 437 -27.05 6.41 -11.82
CA ASP A 437 -27.66 5.10 -11.53
C ASP A 437 -27.00 4.44 -10.34
N ILE A 438 -25.67 4.57 -10.24
CA ILE A 438 -24.85 4.01 -9.17
C ILE A 438 -23.79 5.04 -8.75
N CYS A 439 -23.72 5.33 -7.45
CA CYS A 439 -22.61 6.04 -6.84
C CYS A 439 -21.71 5.05 -6.10
N ILE A 440 -20.41 5.09 -6.38
CA ILE A 440 -19.43 4.19 -5.78
C ILE A 440 -18.34 5.00 -5.10
N VAL A 441 -18.19 4.86 -3.79
CA VAL A 441 -16.99 5.32 -3.09
C VAL A 441 -16.00 4.16 -2.99
N TYR A 442 -14.75 4.39 -3.36
CA TYR A 442 -13.73 3.34 -3.44
C TYR A 442 -12.39 3.79 -2.85
N GLY A 443 -11.60 2.81 -2.41
CA GLY A 443 -10.27 3.00 -1.87
C GLY A 443 -10.12 2.44 -0.46
N THR A 444 -8.90 2.37 0.04
CA THR A 444 -8.61 1.90 1.40
C THR A 444 -9.19 2.88 2.41
N GLY A 445 -10.14 2.42 3.23
CA GLY A 445 -10.89 3.27 4.16
C GLY A 445 -12.16 3.89 3.57
N ALA A 446 -12.64 3.45 2.40
CA ALA A 446 -13.88 3.95 1.79
C ALA A 446 -15.10 3.90 2.72
N SER A 447 -15.17 2.94 3.66
CA SER A 447 -16.26 2.84 4.62
C SER A 447 -16.26 3.96 5.67
N LEU A 448 -15.15 4.70 5.82
CA LEU A 448 -15.07 5.89 6.69
C LEU A 448 -15.91 7.07 6.15
N SER A 449 -16.36 7.00 4.90
CA SER A 449 -17.32 7.95 4.33
C SER A 449 -18.69 7.91 5.03
N ASN A 450 -19.00 6.84 5.78
CA ASN A 450 -20.30 6.57 6.40
C ASN A 450 -21.46 6.53 5.39
N TRP A 451 -21.18 6.18 4.13
CA TRP A 451 -22.22 5.95 3.14
C TRP A 451 -23.00 4.68 3.46
N GLU A 452 -24.33 4.76 3.41
CA GLU A 452 -25.21 3.60 3.58
C GLU A 452 -25.45 2.95 2.22
N GLY A 453 -24.82 1.80 1.98
CA GLY A 453 -24.92 1.06 0.73
C GLY A 453 -24.33 -0.33 0.86
N GLN A 454 -24.30 -1.08 -0.24
CA GLN A 454 -23.70 -2.42 -0.25
C GLN A 454 -22.19 -2.32 -0.05
N LEU A 455 -21.66 -3.02 0.96
CA LEU A 455 -20.23 -3.02 1.30
C LEU A 455 -19.51 -4.18 0.61
N ILE A 456 -18.60 -3.81 -0.29
CA ILE A 456 -17.62 -4.71 -0.90
C ILE A 456 -16.29 -4.51 -0.16
N TYR A 457 -15.65 -5.60 0.24
CA TYR A 457 -14.30 -5.60 0.78
C TYR A 457 -13.34 -6.31 -0.18
N VAL A 458 -12.26 -5.63 -0.57
CA VAL A 458 -11.22 -6.17 -1.45
C VAL A 458 -10.00 -6.54 -0.63
N ASP A 459 -9.67 -7.83 -0.56
CA ASP A 459 -8.50 -8.33 0.15
C ASP A 459 -7.37 -8.71 -0.83
N VAL A 460 -6.14 -8.63 -0.35
CA VAL A 460 -4.94 -9.04 -1.06
C VAL A 460 -3.98 -9.69 -0.05
N PRO A 461 -3.50 -10.91 -0.31
CA PRO A 461 -2.49 -11.55 0.54
C PRO A 461 -1.23 -10.71 0.73
N LYS A 462 -0.63 -10.71 1.93
CA LYS A 462 0.49 -9.81 2.24
C LYS A 462 1.76 -10.10 1.46
N ASN A 463 2.05 -11.36 1.16
CA ASN A 463 3.13 -11.72 0.24
C ASN A 463 2.97 -11.02 -1.13
N GLU A 464 1.74 -10.95 -1.65
CA GLU A 464 1.47 -10.23 -2.89
C GLU A 464 1.64 -8.71 -2.76
N ILE A 465 1.24 -8.14 -1.63
CA ILE A 465 1.49 -6.72 -1.32
C ILE A 465 3.00 -6.44 -1.35
N GLN A 466 3.83 -7.32 -0.77
CA GLN A 466 5.28 -7.18 -0.80
C GLN A 466 5.82 -7.24 -2.24
N TYR A 467 5.32 -8.12 -3.10
CA TYR A 467 5.73 -8.17 -4.51
C TYR A 467 5.35 -6.94 -5.32
N ARG A 468 4.18 -6.36 -5.02
CA ARG A 468 3.74 -5.09 -5.59
C ARG A 468 4.62 -3.92 -5.13
N MET A 469 5.01 -3.90 -3.85
CA MET A 469 5.94 -2.91 -3.32
C MET A 469 7.31 -2.99 -3.99
N ARG A 470 7.86 -4.20 -4.16
CA ARG A 470 9.16 -4.42 -4.86
C ARG A 470 9.11 -3.98 -6.33
N ALA A 471 7.92 -3.99 -6.94
CA ALA A 471 7.68 -3.48 -8.29
C ALA A 471 7.36 -1.97 -8.33
N GLY A 472 7.15 -1.32 -7.18
CA GLY A 472 6.72 0.08 -7.09
C GLY A 472 5.24 0.31 -7.45
N SER A 473 4.42 -0.75 -7.52
CA SER A 473 2.99 -0.68 -7.86
C SER A 473 2.08 -0.49 -6.64
N ALA A 474 2.56 -0.82 -5.44
CA ALA A 474 1.90 -0.53 -4.16
C ALA A 474 2.72 0.47 -3.34
N LYS A 475 2.02 1.41 -2.67
CA LYS A 475 2.61 2.48 -1.86
C LYS A 475 1.91 2.55 -0.50
N ASN A 476 2.56 3.23 0.44
CA ASN A 476 2.01 3.60 1.73
C ASN A 476 0.86 4.62 1.61
N ILE A 477 -0.14 4.52 2.48
CA ILE A 477 -1.32 5.41 2.51
C ILE A 477 -0.89 6.88 2.59
N GLY A 478 -1.35 7.72 1.66
CA GLY A 478 -1.05 9.16 1.64
C GLY A 478 0.42 9.52 1.37
N SER A 479 1.27 8.57 0.96
CA SER A 479 2.66 8.85 0.60
C SER A 479 2.81 9.23 -0.88
N ASN A 480 3.44 10.37 -1.12
CA ASN A 480 3.87 10.81 -2.45
C ASN A 480 5.33 10.46 -2.76
N ASP A 481 6.05 9.87 -1.79
CA ASP A 481 7.49 9.69 -1.84
C ASP A 481 7.89 8.43 -2.61
N THR A 482 9.05 8.49 -3.24
CA THR A 482 9.71 7.29 -3.78
C THR A 482 10.65 6.75 -2.70
N LEU A 483 10.13 5.85 -1.88
CA LEU A 483 10.88 5.24 -0.78
C LEU A 483 11.56 3.94 -1.22
N ALA A 484 12.66 3.59 -0.55
CA ALA A 484 13.23 2.26 -0.67
C ALA A 484 12.26 1.20 -0.12
N TYR A 485 12.27 0.00 -0.70
CA TYR A 485 11.40 -1.12 -0.29
C TYR A 485 11.39 -1.35 1.23
N SER A 486 12.55 -1.32 1.88
CA SER A 486 12.69 -1.52 3.32
C SER A 486 11.92 -0.48 4.14
N GLN A 487 11.94 0.78 3.73
CA GLN A 487 11.20 1.85 4.39
C GLN A 487 9.68 1.72 4.17
N ILE A 488 9.26 1.31 2.97
CA ILE A 488 7.84 1.02 2.69
C ILE A 488 7.34 -0.13 3.57
N TYR A 489 8.10 -1.23 3.64
CA TYR A 489 7.76 -2.40 4.44
C TYR A 489 7.74 -2.09 5.94
N LYS A 490 8.75 -1.38 6.46
CA LYS A 490 8.79 -0.95 7.86
C LYS A 490 7.54 -0.15 8.23
N ARG A 491 7.16 0.83 7.40
CA ARG A 491 5.96 1.63 7.62
C ARG A 491 4.68 0.78 7.52
N MET A 492 4.60 -0.16 6.59
CA MET A 492 3.48 -1.10 6.50
C MET A 492 3.35 -1.94 7.78
N TYR A 493 4.43 -2.59 8.20
CA TYR A 493 4.45 -3.52 9.33
C TYR A 493 4.07 -2.82 10.64
N PHE A 494 4.71 -1.69 10.96
CA PHE A 494 4.55 -1.06 12.26
C PHE A 494 3.35 -0.11 12.32
N ILE A 495 2.80 0.33 11.20
CA ILE A 495 1.83 1.44 11.18
C ILE A 495 0.57 1.06 10.43
N GLU A 496 0.67 0.75 9.15
CA GLU A 496 -0.53 0.58 8.31
C GLU A 496 -1.22 -0.77 8.54
N TRP A 497 -0.51 -1.89 8.57
CA TRP A 497 -1.13 -3.19 8.82
C TRP A 497 -1.84 -3.29 10.19
N PRO A 498 -1.30 -2.76 11.30
CA PRO A 498 -2.03 -2.69 12.56
C PRO A 498 -3.38 -1.95 12.44
N VAL A 499 -3.40 -0.74 11.89
CA VAL A 499 -4.65 0.04 11.79
C VAL A 499 -5.61 -0.54 10.75
N LEU A 500 -5.10 -1.12 9.67
CA LEU A 500 -5.90 -1.78 8.64
C LEU A 500 -6.53 -3.07 9.17
N ASN A 501 -5.85 -3.83 10.02
CA ASN A 501 -6.40 -5.03 10.63
C ASN A 501 -7.53 -4.70 11.61
N ILE A 502 -7.40 -3.64 12.41
CA ILE A 502 -8.48 -3.13 13.27
C ILE A 502 -9.70 -2.73 12.43
N HIS A 503 -9.48 -1.98 11.34
CA HIS A 503 -10.55 -1.59 10.41
C HIS A 503 -11.22 -2.80 9.76
N LYS A 504 -10.43 -3.76 9.27
CA LYS A 504 -10.89 -5.02 8.67
C LYS A 504 -11.75 -5.84 9.63
N GLU A 505 -11.33 -5.96 10.89
CA GLU A 505 -12.09 -6.64 11.94
C GLU A 505 -13.46 -5.98 12.16
N HIS A 506 -13.51 -4.66 12.28
CA HIS A 506 -14.77 -3.91 12.45
C HIS A 506 -15.72 -4.05 11.25
N LEU A 507 -15.18 -4.28 10.05
CA LEU A 507 -15.98 -4.43 8.83
C LEU A 507 -16.50 -5.84 8.61
N LEU A 508 -15.80 -6.89 9.05
CA LEU A 508 -16.19 -8.30 8.86
C LEU A 508 -17.70 -8.60 8.98
N PRO A 509 -18.42 -8.17 10.06
CA PRO A 509 -19.85 -8.47 10.19
C PRO A 509 -20.73 -7.73 9.16
N LYS A 510 -20.22 -6.67 8.53
CA LYS A 510 -20.93 -5.79 7.59
C LYS A 510 -20.60 -6.09 6.13
N ILE A 511 -19.58 -6.89 5.84
CA ILE A 511 -19.18 -7.21 4.46
C ILE A 511 -20.33 -7.92 3.74
N ASP A 512 -20.78 -7.37 2.62
CA ASP A 512 -21.78 -8.00 1.73
C ASP A 512 -21.11 -8.83 0.63
N ILE A 513 -19.91 -8.45 0.20
CA ILE A 513 -19.11 -9.15 -0.82
C ILE A 513 -17.64 -9.08 -0.42
N ILE A 514 -16.94 -10.22 -0.40
CA ILE A 514 -15.48 -10.31 -0.23
C ILE A 514 -14.84 -10.66 -1.57
N ILE A 515 -13.73 -10.01 -1.89
CA ILE A 515 -13.02 -10.15 -3.17
C ILE A 515 -11.54 -10.49 -2.89
N ASP A 516 -11.01 -11.41 -3.68
CA ASP A 516 -9.56 -11.64 -3.83
C ASP A 516 -9.08 -10.94 -5.12
N GLU A 517 -8.24 -9.91 -4.97
CA GLU A 517 -7.71 -9.11 -6.08
C GLU A 517 -6.28 -9.50 -6.48
N GLN A 518 -5.72 -10.61 -5.96
CA GLN A 518 -4.36 -11.00 -6.36
C GLN A 518 -4.22 -11.12 -7.90
N ARG A 519 -5.28 -11.61 -8.57
CA ARG A 519 -5.46 -11.60 -10.02
C ARG A 519 -6.13 -10.29 -10.46
N ILE A 520 -5.30 -9.32 -10.82
CA ILE A 520 -5.71 -7.93 -11.04
C ILE A 520 -6.72 -7.75 -12.21
N ASP A 521 -6.74 -8.68 -13.16
CA ASP A 521 -7.62 -8.67 -14.34
C ASP A 521 -8.74 -9.74 -14.25
N GLU A 522 -8.65 -10.68 -13.31
CA GLU A 522 -9.56 -11.83 -13.17
C GLU A 522 -9.81 -12.13 -11.69
N ILE A 523 -10.50 -11.20 -11.03
CA ILE A 523 -10.86 -11.31 -9.60
C ILE A 523 -11.75 -12.53 -9.34
N THR A 524 -11.72 -13.01 -8.10
CA THR A 524 -12.73 -13.96 -7.59
C THR A 524 -13.42 -13.36 -6.38
N TRP A 525 -14.71 -13.65 -6.21
CA TRP A 525 -15.49 -13.07 -5.11
C TRP A 525 -16.54 -14.03 -4.59
N MET A 526 -16.99 -13.81 -3.36
CA MET A 526 -18.10 -14.54 -2.75
C MET A 526 -18.98 -13.60 -1.92
N LYS A 527 -20.23 -14.01 -1.66
CA LYS A 527 -21.14 -13.25 -0.79
C LYS A 527 -20.64 -13.27 0.64
N GLY A 528 -20.77 -12.16 1.35
CA GLY A 528 -20.28 -12.01 2.72
C GLY A 528 -20.94 -12.96 3.73
N SER A 529 -22.22 -13.31 3.53
CA SER A 529 -22.89 -14.35 4.34
C SER A 529 -22.22 -15.70 4.18
N ASP A 530 -21.91 -16.06 2.93
CA ASP A 530 -21.35 -17.36 2.56
C ASP A 530 -19.91 -17.44 3.05
N PHE A 531 -19.18 -16.34 2.96
CA PHE A 531 -17.85 -16.18 3.53
C PHE A 531 -17.82 -16.42 5.04
N ARG A 532 -18.67 -15.73 5.81
CA ARG A 532 -18.76 -15.94 7.27
C ARG A 532 -19.20 -17.36 7.63
N ASN A 533 -20.07 -17.98 6.84
CA ASN A 533 -20.43 -19.39 7.01
C ASN A 533 -19.25 -20.33 6.75
N ALA A 534 -18.45 -20.07 5.72
CA ALA A 534 -17.25 -20.84 5.42
C ALA A 534 -16.18 -20.69 6.53
N LEU A 535 -15.98 -19.49 7.07
CA LEU A 535 -15.13 -19.28 8.25
C LEU A 535 -15.61 -20.11 9.45
N ASN A 536 -16.91 -20.09 9.77
CA ASN A 536 -17.46 -20.89 10.87
C ASN A 536 -17.25 -22.40 10.66
N LEU A 537 -17.34 -22.89 9.42
CA LEU A 537 -17.08 -24.29 9.10
C LEU A 537 -15.59 -24.66 9.27
N MET A 538 -14.67 -23.75 8.92
CA MET A 538 -13.24 -23.95 9.16
C MET A 538 -12.92 -24.07 10.65
N LEU A 539 -13.61 -23.32 11.52
CA LEU A 539 -13.47 -23.40 12.99
C LEU A 539 -13.90 -24.76 13.58
N GLU A 540 -14.48 -25.65 12.78
CA GLU A 540 -14.93 -27.00 13.15
C GLU A 540 -14.19 -28.09 12.37
N SER A 541 -13.12 -27.74 11.66
CA SER A 541 -12.43 -28.62 10.72
C SER A 541 -10.91 -28.56 10.89
N PRO A 542 -10.17 -29.61 10.49
CA PRO A 542 -8.75 -29.45 10.17
C PRO A 542 -8.62 -28.40 9.06
N LEU A 543 -7.62 -27.53 9.15
CA LEU A 543 -7.41 -26.48 8.16
C LEU A 543 -5.93 -26.27 7.89
N ARG A 544 -5.62 -25.59 6.79
CA ARG A 544 -4.25 -25.25 6.40
C ARG A 544 -4.21 -23.86 5.81
N ALA A 545 -3.18 -23.10 6.17
CA ALA A 545 -2.86 -21.83 5.56
C ALA A 545 -2.16 -22.05 4.22
N ARG A 546 -2.27 -21.10 3.28
CA ARG A 546 -1.51 -21.15 2.03
C ARG A 546 -0.03 -20.84 2.34
N PRO A 547 0.91 -21.79 2.11
CA PRO A 547 2.32 -21.55 2.36
C PRO A 547 2.90 -20.53 1.37
N TRP A 548 3.98 -19.88 1.76
CA TRP A 548 4.74 -18.97 0.91
C TRP A 548 6.24 -19.23 1.06
N PHE A 549 6.96 -19.35 -0.05
CA PHE A 549 8.37 -19.73 -0.08
C PHE A 549 9.23 -18.50 -0.40
N GLU A 550 10.49 -18.42 0.00
CA GLU A 550 11.32 -17.28 -0.42
C GLU A 550 12.80 -17.68 -0.55
N ALA A 551 13.45 -17.19 -1.60
CA ALA A 551 14.89 -17.34 -1.79
C ALA A 551 15.67 -16.56 -0.72
N GLY A 552 16.88 -17.01 -0.40
CA GLY A 552 17.72 -16.36 0.60
C GLY A 552 19.20 -16.65 0.44
N VAL A 553 20.02 -15.84 1.10
CA VAL A 553 21.50 -15.90 0.96
C VAL A 553 22.13 -17.21 1.44
N TRP A 554 21.43 -17.95 2.31
CA TRP A 554 21.86 -19.25 2.83
C TRP A 554 21.05 -20.41 2.25
N GLY A 555 20.04 -20.10 1.43
CA GLY A 555 19.01 -21.03 1.01
C GLY A 555 19.56 -22.24 0.28
N GLY A 556 18.91 -23.37 0.53
CA GLY A 556 19.25 -24.66 -0.01
C GLY A 556 18.31 -25.15 -1.11
N ASP A 557 18.45 -26.43 -1.42
CA ASP A 557 17.74 -27.11 -2.50
C ASP A 557 16.76 -28.19 -2.01
N TRP A 558 16.61 -28.44 -0.71
CA TRP A 558 15.70 -29.46 -0.21
C TRP A 558 14.27 -29.20 -0.66
N MET A 559 13.78 -27.97 -0.49
CA MET A 559 12.43 -27.59 -0.91
C MET A 559 12.26 -27.68 -2.42
N LYS A 560 13.25 -27.24 -3.21
CA LYS A 560 13.22 -27.34 -4.67
C LYS A 560 13.09 -28.80 -5.14
N LYS A 561 13.88 -29.69 -4.53
CA LYS A 561 13.95 -31.13 -4.89
C LYS A 561 12.69 -31.89 -4.47
N ASN A 562 12.05 -31.51 -3.35
CA ASN A 562 10.93 -32.25 -2.76
C ASN A 562 9.55 -31.64 -3.04
N ILE A 563 9.45 -30.37 -3.46
CA ILE A 563 8.19 -29.68 -3.77
C ILE A 563 8.19 -29.26 -5.25
N THR A 564 7.57 -30.11 -6.09
CA THR A 564 7.62 -29.98 -7.56
C THR A 564 6.90 -28.76 -8.12
N ASP A 565 5.96 -28.17 -7.37
CA ASP A 565 5.21 -26.97 -7.80
C ASP A 565 6.00 -25.68 -7.63
N LEU A 566 7.12 -25.71 -6.90
CA LEU A 566 7.96 -24.54 -6.75
C LEU A 566 8.62 -24.18 -8.08
N ASN A 567 8.87 -22.90 -8.28
CA ASN A 567 9.54 -22.43 -9.47
C ASN A 567 11.00 -22.91 -9.46
N GLN A 568 11.32 -23.80 -10.38
CA GLN A 568 12.64 -24.42 -10.45
C GLN A 568 13.73 -23.44 -10.97
N ASP A 569 13.31 -22.32 -11.59
CA ASP A 569 14.21 -21.24 -12.04
C ASP A 569 14.65 -20.30 -10.90
N GLU A 570 14.00 -20.37 -9.72
CA GLU A 570 14.43 -19.60 -8.55
C GLU A 570 15.82 -20.05 -8.10
N VAL A 571 16.65 -19.14 -7.58
CA VAL A 571 18.05 -19.47 -7.26
C VAL A 571 18.17 -20.57 -6.19
N ASN A 572 17.32 -20.51 -5.17
CA ASN A 572 17.19 -21.47 -4.07
C ASN A 572 15.86 -21.19 -3.34
N TYR A 573 15.56 -21.96 -2.29
CA TYR A 573 14.61 -21.53 -1.26
C TYR A 573 15.26 -21.60 0.10
N ALA A 574 15.21 -20.50 0.83
CA ALA A 574 15.69 -20.44 2.21
C ALA A 574 14.53 -20.66 3.17
N TRP A 575 13.41 -19.95 2.96
CA TRP A 575 12.27 -19.92 3.86
C TRP A 575 11.03 -20.59 3.26
N SER A 576 10.21 -21.21 4.11
CA SER A 576 8.78 -21.50 3.82
C SER A 576 7.91 -21.08 4.98
N PHE A 577 7.15 -20.02 4.79
CA PHE A 577 6.13 -19.50 5.68
C PHE A 577 4.93 -20.46 5.64
N GLU A 578 5.05 -21.64 6.28
CA GLU A 578 4.01 -22.66 6.34
C GLU A 578 2.79 -22.16 7.13
N LEU A 579 3.05 -21.55 8.29
CA LEU A 579 2.04 -20.94 9.16
C LEU A 579 2.63 -19.75 9.93
N ILE A 580 2.83 -18.63 9.25
CA ILE A 580 3.05 -17.30 9.81
C ILE A 580 1.76 -16.51 9.57
N SER A 581 0.76 -16.70 10.44
CA SER A 581 -0.59 -16.16 10.22
C SER A 581 -0.67 -14.68 9.83
N PRO A 582 0.23 -13.77 10.32
CA PRO A 582 0.20 -12.40 9.84
C PRO A 582 0.47 -12.28 8.33
N GLU A 583 1.24 -13.17 7.71
CA GLU A 583 1.61 -13.12 6.29
C GLU A 583 0.77 -14.08 5.41
N ASN A 584 0.27 -15.18 5.97
CA ASN A 584 -0.45 -16.20 5.20
C ASN A 584 -1.93 -15.88 4.97
N GLY A 585 -2.45 -16.42 3.87
CA GLY A 585 -3.88 -16.51 3.61
C GLY A 585 -4.47 -17.88 3.91
N ILE A 586 -5.79 -17.96 3.80
CA ILE A 586 -6.59 -19.18 3.71
C ILE A 586 -7.34 -19.16 2.38
N VAL A 587 -7.48 -20.32 1.73
CA VAL A 587 -8.11 -20.41 0.42
C VAL A 587 -9.42 -21.16 0.54
N PHE A 588 -10.50 -20.55 0.05
CA PHE A 588 -11.80 -21.17 -0.11
C PHE A 588 -11.97 -21.71 -1.51
N GLU A 589 -12.60 -22.87 -1.60
CA GLU A 589 -13.03 -23.48 -2.86
C GLU A 589 -14.56 -23.51 -2.95
N GLY A 590 -15.08 -23.09 -4.08
CA GLY A 590 -16.50 -23.17 -4.44
C GLY A 590 -16.64 -23.36 -5.94
N ASN A 591 -17.47 -24.30 -6.39
CA ASN A 591 -17.67 -24.61 -7.82
C ASN A 591 -16.37 -24.67 -8.64
N ASN A 592 -15.34 -25.30 -8.06
CA ASN A 592 -13.97 -25.44 -8.59
C ASN A 592 -13.16 -24.13 -8.70
N HIS A 593 -13.65 -23.00 -8.22
CA HIS A 593 -12.91 -21.74 -8.16
C HIS A 593 -12.33 -21.48 -6.77
N LEU A 594 -11.18 -20.81 -6.75
CA LEU A 594 -10.43 -20.49 -5.54
C LEU A 594 -10.53 -19.00 -5.20
N LEU A 595 -10.69 -18.70 -3.92
CA LEU A 595 -10.68 -17.34 -3.36
C LEU A 595 -9.82 -17.34 -2.11
N GLU A 596 -8.80 -16.49 -2.07
CA GLU A 596 -7.95 -16.33 -0.90
C GLU A 596 -8.28 -15.07 -0.11
N VAL A 597 -8.23 -15.19 1.22
CA VAL A 597 -8.25 -14.07 2.14
C VAL A 597 -7.17 -14.24 3.20
N SER A 598 -6.78 -13.16 3.87
CA SER A 598 -5.85 -13.21 5.00
C SER A 598 -6.33 -14.12 6.15
N PHE A 599 -5.40 -14.85 6.77
CA PHE A 599 -5.70 -15.79 7.87
C PHE A 599 -6.40 -15.11 9.07
N ASP A 600 -6.07 -13.83 9.33
CA ASP A 600 -6.62 -13.02 10.43
C ASP A 600 -8.16 -13.03 10.49
N PHE A 601 -8.86 -13.23 9.37
CA PHE A 601 -10.32 -13.35 9.35
C PHE A 601 -10.87 -14.48 10.23
N LEU A 602 -10.12 -15.59 10.43
CA LEU A 602 -10.53 -16.66 11.35
C LEU A 602 -10.51 -16.18 12.81
N LEU A 603 -9.49 -15.39 13.18
CA LEU A 603 -9.35 -14.83 14.52
C LEU A 603 -10.42 -13.76 14.77
N PHE A 604 -10.66 -12.89 13.79
CA PHE A 604 -11.71 -11.86 13.86
C PHE A 604 -13.11 -12.46 13.95
N GLN A 605 -13.34 -13.60 13.29
CA GLN A 605 -14.62 -14.29 13.33
C GLN A 605 -14.90 -14.85 14.73
N ASP A 606 -13.95 -15.57 15.33
CA ASP A 606 -14.07 -16.10 16.69
C ASP A 606 -12.72 -16.62 17.21
N ASN A 607 -11.90 -15.72 17.79
CA ASN A 607 -10.60 -16.11 18.35
C ASN A 607 -10.70 -17.17 19.46
N LYS A 608 -11.82 -17.26 20.19
CA LYS A 608 -12.01 -18.26 21.26
C LYS A 608 -12.19 -19.65 20.68
N LYS A 609 -12.87 -19.78 19.54
CA LYS A 609 -12.96 -21.05 18.82
C LYS A 609 -11.64 -21.47 18.19
N VAL A 610 -10.82 -20.51 17.75
CA VAL A 610 -9.48 -20.81 17.22
C VAL A 610 -8.54 -21.23 18.34
N LEU A 611 -8.31 -20.35 19.32
CA LEU A 611 -7.24 -20.44 20.32
C LEU A 611 -7.65 -21.14 21.61
N GLY A 612 -8.95 -21.21 21.91
CA GLY A 612 -9.47 -21.86 23.10
C GLY A 612 -9.01 -21.17 24.38
N LYS A 613 -8.38 -21.93 25.27
CA LYS A 613 -7.87 -21.42 26.55
C LYS A 613 -6.90 -20.24 26.38
N ALA A 614 -6.12 -20.21 25.31
CA ALA A 614 -5.10 -19.18 25.08
C ALA A 614 -5.66 -17.86 24.52
N ALA A 615 -6.97 -17.79 24.23
CA ALA A 615 -7.57 -16.64 23.58
C ALA A 615 -7.46 -15.34 24.40
N ASP A 616 -7.59 -15.42 25.73
CA ASP A 616 -7.55 -14.23 26.58
C ASP A 616 -6.16 -13.60 26.62
N ARG A 617 -5.09 -14.40 26.51
CA ARG A 617 -3.71 -13.89 26.44
C ARG A 617 -3.36 -13.28 25.09
N PHE A 618 -3.74 -13.92 23.98
CA PHE A 618 -3.24 -13.54 22.66
C PHE A 618 -4.24 -12.76 21.79
N GLY A 619 -5.54 -12.75 22.15
CA GLY A 619 -6.57 -12.07 21.38
C GLY A 619 -6.60 -12.51 19.92
N ASN A 620 -6.44 -11.56 19.00
CA ASN A 620 -6.42 -11.81 17.55
C ASN A 620 -5.01 -12.04 16.99
N TYR A 621 -4.03 -12.39 17.82
CA TYR A 621 -2.70 -12.79 17.38
C TYR A 621 -2.56 -14.30 17.49
N PHE A 622 -2.36 -15.00 16.37
CA PHE A 622 -2.08 -16.43 16.43
C PHE A 622 -0.71 -16.64 17.10
N PRO A 623 -0.58 -17.49 18.13
CA PRO A 623 0.60 -17.46 19.00
C PRO A 623 1.82 -18.23 18.45
N ILE A 624 1.60 -19.33 17.73
CA ILE A 624 2.66 -20.28 17.32
C ILE A 624 2.77 -20.28 15.79
N ARG A 625 3.98 -20.16 15.26
CA ARG A 625 4.28 -20.32 13.84
C ARG A 625 5.10 -21.55 13.54
N PHE A 626 4.90 -22.09 12.33
CA PHE A 626 5.75 -23.10 11.71
C PHE A 626 6.38 -22.47 10.46
N ASP A 627 7.71 -22.55 10.33
CA ASP A 627 8.48 -22.10 9.15
C ASP A 627 9.51 -23.18 8.79
N TYR A 628 9.92 -23.22 7.53
CA TYR A 628 11.07 -24.01 7.11
C TYR A 628 12.31 -23.18 6.91
N LEU A 629 13.42 -23.68 7.44
CA LEU A 629 14.75 -23.16 7.17
C LEU A 629 15.55 -24.24 6.45
N ASP A 630 15.71 -24.06 5.14
CA ASP A 630 16.44 -24.98 4.26
C ASP A 630 17.90 -24.53 4.04
N THR A 631 18.84 -25.27 4.63
CA THR A 631 20.28 -25.07 4.44
C THR A 631 20.95 -26.22 3.66
N PHE A 632 20.19 -27.10 3.02
CA PHE A 632 20.72 -28.22 2.22
C PHE A 632 21.49 -27.72 1.00
N ASP A 633 22.74 -28.13 0.85
CA ASP A 633 23.64 -27.62 -0.21
C ASP A 633 23.87 -26.09 -0.16
N GLY A 634 23.32 -25.39 0.84
CA GLY A 634 23.41 -23.96 1.05
C GLY A 634 24.53 -23.57 2.02
N GLY A 635 24.24 -22.62 2.90
CA GLY A 635 25.17 -22.15 3.93
C GLY A 635 24.55 -22.09 5.32
N ASN A 636 25.36 -21.75 6.33
CA ASN A 636 24.87 -21.54 7.69
C ASN A 636 23.86 -20.38 7.75
N LEU A 637 22.91 -20.38 8.67
CA LEU A 637 22.14 -19.18 9.03
C LEU A 637 23.04 -18.16 9.75
N SER A 638 22.60 -16.91 9.83
CA SER A 638 23.29 -15.91 10.64
C SER A 638 23.33 -16.31 12.12
N VAL A 639 24.44 -16.03 12.79
CA VAL A 639 24.55 -16.12 14.24
C VAL A 639 23.81 -14.96 14.86
N GLN A 640 22.82 -15.27 15.68
CA GLN A 640 21.77 -14.33 16.04
C GLN A 640 21.18 -14.62 17.42
N CYS A 641 20.39 -13.68 17.92
CA CYS A 641 19.50 -13.90 19.06
C CYS A 641 18.17 -13.15 18.86
N HIS A 642 17.17 -13.51 19.66
CA HIS A 642 15.86 -12.82 19.70
C HIS A 642 15.76 -11.88 20.89
N PRO A 643 14.94 -10.81 20.82
CA PRO A 643 14.78 -9.86 21.90
C PRO A 643 14.19 -10.50 23.17
N ARG A 644 14.55 -9.97 24.33
CA ARG A 644 13.89 -10.28 25.60
C ARG A 644 12.47 -9.67 25.64
N PRO A 645 11.54 -10.23 26.42
CA PRO A 645 10.17 -9.73 26.52
C PRO A 645 10.06 -8.24 26.86
N GLU A 646 10.86 -7.74 27.80
CA GLU A 646 10.83 -6.31 28.17
C GLU A 646 11.37 -5.45 27.02
N TYR A 647 12.43 -5.91 26.36
CA TYR A 647 13.08 -5.17 25.27
C TYR A 647 12.16 -5.02 24.06
N ILE A 648 11.49 -6.10 23.63
CA ILE A 648 10.61 -6.07 22.45
C ILE A 648 9.41 -5.14 22.69
N LYS A 649 8.87 -5.14 23.90
CA LYS A 649 7.75 -4.28 24.31
C LYS A 649 8.14 -2.80 24.34
N GLU A 650 9.25 -2.48 24.99
CA GLU A 650 9.69 -1.09 25.14
C GLU A 650 10.11 -0.46 23.81
N ASN A 651 10.84 -1.20 22.98
CA ASN A 651 11.46 -0.68 21.76
C ASN A 651 10.55 -0.79 20.53
N PHE A 652 9.74 -1.85 20.42
CA PHE A 652 8.96 -2.13 19.21
C PHE A 652 7.44 -2.21 19.43
N GLY A 653 6.99 -2.30 20.69
CA GLY A 653 5.55 -2.29 21.03
C GLY A 653 4.85 -3.64 20.83
N GLU A 654 5.60 -4.74 20.83
CA GLU A 654 5.05 -6.11 20.81
C GLU A 654 4.75 -6.59 22.24
N GLU A 655 3.68 -7.39 22.40
CA GLU A 655 3.24 -7.87 23.72
C GLU A 655 3.91 -9.17 24.17
N PHE A 656 4.51 -9.90 23.23
CA PHE A 656 5.29 -11.10 23.49
C PHE A 656 6.44 -11.19 22.50
N THR A 657 7.47 -11.96 22.86
CA THR A 657 8.70 -12.04 22.07
C THR A 657 8.78 -13.29 21.21
N GLN A 658 9.79 -13.33 20.33
CA GLN A 658 10.20 -14.50 19.57
C GLN A 658 10.98 -15.48 20.46
N ASP A 659 10.38 -16.64 20.66
CA ASP A 659 10.96 -17.84 21.26
C ASP A 659 10.86 -18.95 20.23
N GLU A 660 11.94 -19.68 19.97
CA GLU A 660 11.95 -20.67 18.90
C GLU A 660 12.54 -22.03 19.31
N THR A 661 12.33 -23.00 18.44
CA THR A 661 12.95 -24.31 18.50
C THR A 661 13.29 -24.77 17.09
N TYR A 662 14.38 -25.52 16.95
CA TYR A 662 14.72 -26.22 15.71
C TYR A 662 14.35 -27.69 15.85
N TYR A 663 13.25 -28.08 15.23
CA TYR A 663 12.95 -29.48 14.98
C TYR A 663 13.63 -29.90 13.68
N ILE A 664 14.56 -30.84 13.73
CA ILE A 664 15.29 -31.28 12.54
C ILE A 664 14.38 -32.20 11.74
N LEU A 665 13.72 -31.66 10.71
CA LEU A 665 12.83 -32.44 9.84
C LEU A 665 13.64 -33.43 9.00
N ASP A 666 14.76 -32.97 8.46
CA ASP A 666 15.71 -33.76 7.67
C ASP A 666 17.11 -33.15 7.79
N CYS A 667 18.18 -33.95 7.61
CA CYS A 667 19.55 -33.45 7.65
C CYS A 667 20.54 -34.43 7.01
N GLU A 668 21.71 -33.92 6.59
CA GLU A 668 22.86 -34.78 6.23
C GLU A 668 23.65 -35.22 7.47
N ASP A 669 24.53 -36.21 7.29
CA ASP A 669 25.34 -36.80 8.38
C ASP A 669 26.30 -35.81 9.07
N ASP A 670 26.66 -34.71 8.40
CA ASP A 670 27.57 -33.67 8.87
C ASP A 670 26.86 -32.40 9.37
N ALA A 671 25.53 -32.42 9.44
CA ALA A 671 24.73 -31.27 9.85
C ALA A 671 24.97 -30.91 11.33
N GLU A 672 25.03 -29.61 11.61
CA GLU A 672 25.31 -29.05 12.94
C GLU A 672 24.33 -27.92 13.29
N VAL A 673 24.15 -27.67 14.59
CA VAL A 673 23.44 -26.50 15.14
C VAL A 673 24.38 -25.76 16.09
N TYR A 674 24.52 -24.45 15.89
CA TYR A 674 25.25 -23.56 16.80
C TYR A 674 24.30 -23.09 17.89
N LEU A 675 24.68 -23.26 19.16
CA LEU A 675 23.77 -23.00 20.28
C LEU A 675 24.55 -22.68 21.56
N GLY A 676 24.28 -21.53 22.17
CA GLY A 676 24.90 -21.14 23.45
C GLY A 676 26.40 -20.86 23.35
N PHE A 677 26.96 -20.27 24.40
CA PHE A 677 28.37 -19.85 24.41
C PHE A 677 29.32 -20.92 24.93
N GLN A 678 30.60 -20.82 24.57
CA GLN A 678 31.68 -21.56 25.23
C GLN A 678 31.78 -21.17 26.71
N GLU A 679 32.26 -22.09 27.56
CA GLU A 679 32.34 -21.87 29.01
C GLU A 679 33.19 -20.64 29.38
N ASP A 680 34.26 -20.40 28.64
CA ASP A 680 35.25 -19.33 28.82
C ASP A 680 34.94 -18.06 28.00
N ILE A 681 33.71 -17.90 27.51
CA ILE A 681 33.28 -16.73 26.74
C ILE A 681 33.63 -15.40 27.43
N ASN A 682 34.30 -14.51 26.69
CA ASN A 682 34.51 -13.12 27.05
C ASN A 682 33.59 -12.21 26.20
N PRO A 683 32.55 -11.59 26.78
CA PRO A 683 31.60 -10.74 26.05
C PRO A 683 32.25 -9.58 25.29
N GLU A 684 33.24 -8.89 25.88
CA GLU A 684 33.88 -7.73 25.25
C GLU A 684 34.75 -8.15 24.07
N GLU A 685 35.47 -9.27 24.21
CA GLU A 685 36.26 -9.83 23.11
C GLU A 685 35.36 -10.28 21.95
N PHE A 686 34.24 -10.94 22.26
CA PHE A 686 33.25 -11.33 21.26
C PHE A 686 32.67 -10.10 20.56
N LYS A 687 32.31 -9.04 21.31
CA LYS A 687 31.80 -7.79 20.74
C LYS A 687 32.79 -7.19 19.75
N GLN A 688 34.04 -7.09 20.18
CA GLN A 688 35.11 -6.52 19.37
C GLN A 688 35.33 -7.35 18.09
N ALA A 689 35.33 -8.68 18.19
CA ALA A 689 35.46 -9.56 17.03
C ALA A 689 34.34 -9.35 15.98
N LEU A 690 33.10 -9.16 16.43
CA LEU A 690 31.96 -8.89 15.55
C LEU A 690 32.09 -7.54 14.84
N ILE A 691 32.47 -6.49 15.58
CA ILE A 691 32.66 -5.14 15.02
C ILE A 691 33.80 -5.16 14.00
N GLU A 692 34.96 -5.73 14.34
CA GLU A 692 36.10 -5.79 13.44
C GLU A 692 35.81 -6.61 12.18
N SER A 693 35.10 -7.74 12.33
CA SER A 693 34.66 -8.55 11.20
C SER A 693 33.79 -7.76 10.23
N GLN A 694 32.84 -6.97 10.76
CA GLN A 694 31.98 -6.13 9.94
C GLN A 694 32.75 -5.03 9.22
N GLU A 695 33.66 -4.34 9.92
CA GLU A 695 34.43 -3.21 9.38
C GLU A 695 35.46 -3.63 8.35
N LYS A 696 36.13 -4.78 8.57
CA LYS A 696 37.23 -5.27 7.74
C LYS A 696 36.81 -6.31 6.72
N ALA A 697 35.58 -6.80 6.80
CA ALA A 697 35.10 -7.96 6.04
C ALA A 697 36.00 -9.20 6.24
N GLU A 698 36.33 -9.51 7.51
CA GLU A 698 37.15 -10.65 7.91
C GLU A 698 36.31 -11.71 8.63
N GLU A 699 36.52 -12.99 8.32
CA GLU A 699 35.78 -14.08 8.95
C GLU A 699 36.16 -14.25 10.43
N ILE A 700 35.17 -14.64 11.23
CA ILE A 700 35.36 -14.98 12.64
C ILE A 700 35.34 -16.50 12.75
N ASP A 701 36.34 -17.06 13.43
CA ASP A 701 36.24 -18.43 13.93
C ASP A 701 35.21 -18.49 15.07
N ILE A 702 33.92 -18.57 14.70
CA ILE A 702 32.83 -18.39 15.65
C ILE A 702 32.81 -19.49 16.71
N VAL A 703 33.39 -20.66 16.46
CA VAL A 703 33.39 -21.77 17.42
C VAL A 703 34.24 -21.49 18.66
N LYS A 704 35.11 -20.47 18.59
CA LYS A 704 35.80 -19.91 19.76
C LYS A 704 34.82 -19.28 20.77
N TYR A 705 33.67 -18.81 20.32
CA TYR A 705 32.70 -18.10 21.14
C TYR A 705 31.41 -18.90 21.36
N VAL A 706 30.93 -19.59 20.32
CA VAL A 706 29.64 -20.28 20.30
C VAL A 706 29.85 -21.80 20.21
N GLN A 707 29.11 -22.59 20.98
CA GLN A 707 29.17 -24.05 20.90
C GLN A 707 28.47 -24.55 19.63
N LYS A 708 28.85 -25.76 19.20
CA LYS A 708 28.22 -26.44 18.08
C LYS A 708 27.90 -27.89 18.45
N PHE A 709 26.75 -28.37 18.00
CA PHE A 709 26.23 -29.70 18.29
C PHE A 709 25.85 -30.41 17.00
N LYS A 710 26.13 -31.70 16.91
CA LYS A 710 25.71 -32.52 15.76
C LYS A 710 24.18 -32.65 15.76
N ALA A 711 23.56 -32.42 14.60
CA ALA A 711 22.13 -32.59 14.36
C ALA A 711 21.80 -34.01 13.90
N GLN A 712 20.67 -34.54 14.35
CA GLN A 712 20.06 -35.74 13.81
C GLN A 712 18.59 -35.51 13.49
N LYS A 713 18.09 -36.23 12.48
CA LYS A 713 16.68 -36.23 12.13
C LYS A 713 15.83 -36.49 13.38
N HIS A 714 14.84 -35.64 13.59
CA HIS A 714 13.89 -35.65 14.71
C HIS A 714 14.43 -35.19 16.07
N ASP A 715 15.62 -34.58 16.12
CA ASP A 715 16.10 -33.81 17.28
C ASP A 715 15.33 -32.50 17.43
N LEU A 716 15.29 -31.98 18.67
CA LEU A 716 14.69 -30.69 19.00
C LEU A 716 15.66 -29.84 19.83
N TYR A 717 16.13 -28.74 19.25
CA TYR A 717 16.93 -27.72 19.94
C TYR A 717 16.05 -26.58 20.43
N LEU A 718 16.33 -26.08 21.63
CA LEU A 718 15.51 -25.12 22.34
C LEU A 718 16.20 -23.75 22.35
N ILE A 719 15.52 -22.74 21.82
CA ILE A 719 16.07 -21.39 21.65
C ILE A 719 15.10 -20.41 22.29
N PRO A 720 15.02 -20.35 23.64
CA PRO A 720 14.31 -19.27 24.30
C PRO A 720 15.00 -17.94 23.98
N ASN A 721 14.23 -16.85 23.96
CA ASN A 721 14.67 -15.49 23.67
C ASN A 721 16.01 -15.13 24.33
N GLY A 722 16.87 -14.37 23.64
CA GLY A 722 18.22 -14.03 24.12
C GLY A 722 19.24 -15.18 24.08
N THR A 723 18.91 -16.37 23.56
CA THR A 723 19.90 -17.43 23.27
C THR A 723 20.68 -17.10 22.00
N ILE A 724 22.02 -17.17 22.03
CA ILE A 724 22.85 -17.12 20.83
C ILE A 724 22.72 -18.44 20.06
N HIS A 725 22.43 -18.39 18.76
CA HIS A 725 22.21 -19.60 17.96
C HIS A 725 22.40 -19.35 16.45
N ALA A 726 22.53 -20.44 15.69
CA ALA A 726 22.37 -20.50 14.24
C ALA A 726 22.14 -21.94 13.78
N SER A 727 21.31 -22.16 12.76
CA SER A 727 21.29 -23.44 12.04
C SER A 727 22.51 -23.55 11.14
N GLY A 728 23.24 -24.67 11.22
CA GLY A 728 24.36 -24.96 10.33
C GLY A 728 23.89 -25.44 8.96
N LYS A 729 24.85 -25.61 8.04
CA LYS A 729 24.62 -26.18 6.71
C LYS A 729 24.02 -27.59 6.80
N ASN A 730 23.26 -27.97 5.76
CA ASN A 730 22.69 -29.30 5.56
C ASN A 730 21.59 -29.71 6.57
N ASN A 731 20.83 -28.74 7.06
CA ASN A 731 19.62 -28.96 7.84
C ASN A 731 18.39 -28.54 7.05
N MET A 732 17.31 -29.31 7.18
CA MET A 732 15.95 -28.89 6.89
C MET A 732 15.26 -28.75 8.25
N VAL A 733 15.16 -27.52 8.72
CA VAL A 733 14.61 -27.21 10.05
C VAL A 733 13.15 -26.89 9.91
N LEU A 734 12.30 -27.58 10.67
CA LEU A 734 10.99 -27.07 11.05
C LEU A 734 11.20 -26.14 12.26
N GLU A 735 11.16 -24.84 12.02
CA GLU A 735 11.16 -23.83 13.06
C GLU A 735 9.76 -23.79 13.69
N ILE A 736 9.67 -24.23 14.95
CA ILE A 736 8.46 -24.03 15.76
C ILE A 736 8.75 -22.88 16.69
N SER A 737 8.07 -21.76 16.51
CA SER A 737 8.33 -20.56 17.29
C SER A 737 7.08 -19.81 17.67
N SER A 738 7.23 -18.79 18.52
CA SER A 738 6.20 -17.77 18.66
C SER A 738 6.16 -16.84 17.43
N THR A 739 4.99 -16.24 17.20
CA THR A 739 4.69 -15.57 15.93
C THR A 739 5.47 -14.29 15.59
N PRO A 740 5.92 -13.40 16.51
CA PRO A 740 6.73 -12.23 16.13
C PRO A 740 7.91 -12.66 15.24
N TYR A 741 7.96 -12.18 13.98
CA TYR A 741 8.74 -12.86 12.91
C TYR A 741 9.80 -12.02 12.22
N ILE A 742 9.87 -10.72 12.51
CA ILE A 742 10.93 -9.86 11.96
C ILE A 742 12.04 -9.55 12.97
N PHE A 743 11.94 -10.07 14.20
CA PHE A 743 12.77 -9.70 15.35
C PHE A 743 13.96 -10.63 15.54
N THR A 744 14.89 -10.56 14.58
CA THR A 744 16.13 -11.32 14.60
C THR A 744 17.32 -10.36 14.65
N PHE A 745 18.07 -10.36 15.75
CA PHE A 745 19.29 -9.56 15.88
C PHE A 745 20.48 -10.34 15.35
N LYS A 746 20.78 -10.12 14.06
CA LYS A 746 21.92 -10.76 13.41
C LYS A 746 23.20 -10.15 13.96
N MET A 747 24.09 -10.96 14.52
CA MET A 747 25.35 -10.51 15.10
C MET A 747 26.52 -10.84 14.18
N TYR A 748 26.51 -12.02 13.56
CA TYR A 748 27.51 -12.42 12.57
C TYR A 748 26.85 -13.16 11.41
N ASP A 749 27.31 -12.86 10.20
CA ASP A 749 26.71 -13.40 8.98
C ASP A 749 27.74 -13.96 7.99
N TRP A 750 28.85 -14.48 8.51
CA TRP A 750 29.87 -15.18 7.70
C TRP A 750 30.47 -14.32 6.58
N VAL A 751 30.44 -12.99 6.75
CA VAL A 751 30.95 -12.00 5.81
C VAL A 751 30.40 -12.15 4.38
N ARG A 752 29.22 -12.78 4.24
CA ARG A 752 28.65 -13.03 2.92
C ARG A 752 27.96 -11.78 2.36
N PRO A 753 28.04 -11.54 1.05
CA PRO A 753 27.19 -10.54 0.42
C PRO A 753 25.72 -10.99 0.44
N GLY A 754 24.83 -10.02 0.43
CA GLY A 754 23.41 -10.19 0.12
C GLY A 754 23.21 -10.65 -1.32
N LEU A 755 21.98 -11.04 -1.67
CA LEU A 755 21.62 -11.36 -3.06
C LEU A 755 21.76 -10.15 -4.00
N ASP A 756 21.82 -8.94 -3.45
CA ASP A 756 22.10 -7.68 -4.15
C ASP A 756 23.60 -7.34 -4.23
N GLY A 757 24.47 -8.20 -3.69
CA GLY A 757 25.92 -8.01 -3.66
C GLY A 757 26.43 -7.12 -2.52
N LYS A 758 25.56 -6.60 -1.63
CA LYS A 758 25.96 -5.70 -0.53
C LYS A 758 26.01 -6.44 0.82
N PRO A 759 26.83 -6.00 1.80
CA PRO A 759 26.78 -6.56 3.15
C PRO A 759 25.38 -6.46 3.74
N ARG A 760 24.91 -7.51 4.42
CA ARG A 760 23.61 -7.46 5.11
C ARG A 760 23.72 -6.64 6.40
N PRO A 761 22.65 -5.95 6.82
CA PRO A 761 22.62 -5.27 8.11
C PRO A 761 22.86 -6.27 9.25
N ILE A 762 23.74 -5.90 10.19
CA ILE A 762 23.89 -6.59 11.47
C ILE A 762 23.48 -5.66 12.61
N ASN A 763 23.06 -6.24 13.72
CA ASN A 763 22.40 -5.58 14.84
C ASN A 763 23.15 -5.86 16.15
N VAL A 764 24.49 -5.75 16.14
CA VAL A 764 25.34 -6.09 17.29
C VAL A 764 24.87 -5.41 18.57
N GLU A 765 24.54 -4.11 18.53
CA GLU A 765 24.07 -3.38 19.72
C GLU A 765 22.72 -3.90 20.25
N HIS A 766 21.77 -4.25 19.37
CA HIS A 766 20.52 -4.88 19.81
C HIS A 766 20.78 -6.28 20.38
N GLY A 767 21.65 -7.07 19.73
CA GLY A 767 22.04 -8.40 20.18
C GLY A 767 22.65 -8.37 21.59
N PHE A 768 23.61 -7.48 21.85
CA PHE A 768 24.27 -7.36 23.15
C PHE A 768 23.35 -6.89 24.28
N LYS A 769 22.28 -6.14 23.97
CA LYS A 769 21.26 -5.77 24.97
C LYS A 769 20.34 -6.93 25.35
N ASN A 770 20.33 -8.01 24.57
CA ASN A 770 19.37 -9.09 24.70
C ASN A 770 20.00 -10.46 24.97
N VAL A 771 21.24 -10.69 24.57
CA VAL A 771 21.85 -12.01 24.69
C VAL A 771 22.15 -12.38 26.15
N TYR A 772 21.91 -13.63 26.52
CA TYR A 772 22.22 -14.19 27.84
C TYR A 772 23.55 -14.94 27.82
N PHE A 773 24.62 -14.30 28.32
CA PHE A 773 25.96 -14.90 28.35
C PHE A 773 26.13 -16.05 29.35
N ASP A 774 25.17 -16.25 30.27
CA ASP A 774 25.14 -17.36 31.22
C ASP A 774 24.59 -18.67 30.61
N ARG A 775 24.13 -18.64 29.36
CA ARG A 775 23.73 -19.82 28.57
C ARG A 775 24.95 -20.41 27.88
N LYS A 776 25.82 -21.05 28.68
CA LYS A 776 27.16 -21.49 28.26
C LYS A 776 27.60 -22.84 28.86
N GLY A 777 28.64 -23.43 28.28
CA GLY A 777 29.23 -24.70 28.71
C GLY A 777 28.22 -25.86 28.77
N GLU A 778 28.40 -26.78 29.72
CA GLU A 778 27.56 -27.99 29.91
C GLU A 778 26.08 -27.68 30.18
N ARG A 779 25.77 -26.45 30.61
CA ARG A 779 24.39 -26.01 30.80
C ARG A 779 23.60 -26.08 29.50
N VAL A 780 24.25 -25.79 28.36
CA VAL A 780 23.59 -25.76 27.05
C VAL A 780 23.07 -27.14 26.68
N GLU A 781 23.91 -28.17 26.70
CA GLU A 781 23.50 -29.55 26.40
C GLU A 781 22.43 -30.07 27.38
N ARG A 782 22.46 -29.61 28.64
CA ARG A 782 21.50 -30.04 29.66
C ARG A 782 20.12 -29.41 29.51
N GLU A 783 20.04 -28.12 29.20
CA GLU A 783 18.83 -27.31 29.32
C GLU A 783 18.27 -26.85 27.96
N PHE A 784 19.09 -26.83 26.90
CA PHE A 784 18.74 -26.26 25.60
C PHE A 784 18.67 -27.31 24.48
N ILE A 785 18.92 -28.58 24.79
CA ILE A 785 18.70 -29.71 23.88
C ILE A 785 17.61 -30.59 24.50
N SER A 786 16.50 -30.75 23.78
CA SER A 786 15.37 -31.52 24.29
C SER A 786 15.71 -32.99 24.42
N LYS A 787 15.24 -33.63 25.49
CA LYS A 787 15.44 -35.07 25.75
C LYS A 787 14.09 -35.77 25.63
N PRO A 788 13.82 -36.47 24.50
CA PRO A 788 12.53 -37.10 24.26
C PRO A 788 12.16 -38.12 25.34
N THR A 789 10.92 -38.10 25.80
CA THR A 789 10.40 -39.07 26.79
C THR A 789 9.08 -39.65 26.35
N VAL A 790 8.89 -40.97 26.49
CA VAL A 790 7.61 -41.62 26.18
C VAL A 790 6.62 -41.28 27.29
N ASN A 791 5.59 -40.50 26.96
CA ASN A 791 4.54 -40.09 27.91
C ASN A 791 3.46 -41.17 28.00
N LYS A 792 3.02 -41.71 26.86
CA LYS A 792 1.93 -42.68 26.78
C LYS A 792 2.14 -43.68 25.65
N GLU A 793 1.89 -44.96 25.90
CA GLU A 793 1.84 -46.00 24.87
C GLU A 793 0.39 -46.43 24.58
N PHE A 794 0.14 -46.86 23.36
CA PHE A 794 -1.14 -47.40 22.90
C PHE A 794 -0.92 -48.51 21.85
N PRO A 795 -1.91 -49.35 21.52
CA PRO A 795 -1.69 -50.59 20.78
C PRO A 795 -0.95 -50.45 19.44
N ASN A 796 -1.13 -49.31 18.76
CA ASN A 796 -0.56 -49.04 17.44
C ASN A 796 0.46 -47.89 17.45
N GLY A 797 0.96 -47.46 18.61
CA GLY A 797 1.93 -46.37 18.69
C GLY A 797 2.20 -45.82 20.09
N ARG A 798 2.76 -44.62 20.14
CA ARG A 798 3.09 -43.90 21.38
C ARG A 798 3.05 -42.39 21.20
N LYS A 799 2.84 -41.69 22.31
CA LYS A 799 3.04 -40.25 22.45
C LYS A 799 4.39 -40.00 23.13
N VAL A 800 5.28 -39.31 22.43
CA VAL A 800 6.59 -38.87 22.90
C VAL A 800 6.50 -37.38 23.22
N SER A 801 6.79 -37.00 24.46
CA SER A 801 6.99 -35.59 24.83
C SER A 801 8.37 -35.15 24.38
N LEU A 802 8.46 -33.99 23.76
CA LEU A 802 9.70 -33.27 23.44
C LEU A 802 9.73 -32.03 24.35
N PRO A 803 10.23 -32.13 25.60
CA PRO A 803 10.15 -31.04 26.55
C PRO A 803 10.78 -29.77 26.01
N THR A 804 10.04 -28.66 26.09
CA THR A 804 10.51 -27.31 25.75
C THR A 804 11.04 -26.58 26.98
N HIS A 805 11.78 -25.48 26.77
CA HIS A 805 12.34 -24.68 27.86
C HIS A 805 11.21 -24.08 28.73
N GLU A 806 11.50 -23.74 29.99
CA GLU A 806 10.48 -23.17 30.89
C GLU A 806 9.94 -21.83 30.40
N GLU A 807 10.81 -21.03 29.76
CA GLU A 807 10.48 -19.75 29.12
C GLU A 807 9.60 -19.91 27.86
N HIS A 808 9.59 -21.09 27.22
CA HIS A 808 8.73 -21.34 26.08
C HIS A 808 7.28 -21.49 26.53
N PHE A 809 6.37 -20.67 25.98
CA PHE A 809 4.95 -20.77 26.31
C PHE A 809 4.23 -21.95 25.64
N TYR A 810 4.85 -22.58 24.64
CA TYR A 810 4.30 -23.71 23.90
C TYR A 810 5.01 -25.02 24.24
N ALA A 811 4.29 -26.12 24.10
CA ALA A 811 4.79 -27.49 24.23
C ALA A 811 4.90 -28.13 22.85
N VAL A 812 5.77 -29.13 22.72
CA VAL A 812 5.90 -29.94 21.51
C VAL A 812 5.81 -31.41 21.89
N ASP A 813 4.86 -32.11 21.26
CA ASP A 813 4.70 -33.56 21.36
C ASP A 813 4.89 -34.19 19.98
N ARG A 814 5.34 -35.45 19.96
CA ARG A 814 5.40 -36.28 18.76
C ARG A 814 4.60 -37.57 18.95
N TYR A 815 3.64 -37.81 18.07
CA TYR A 815 2.90 -39.06 18.00
C TYR A 815 3.55 -39.97 16.97
N GLU A 816 3.97 -41.16 17.40
CA GLU A 816 4.59 -42.18 16.54
C GLU A 816 3.65 -43.38 16.44
N PHE A 817 3.11 -43.67 15.26
CA PHE A 817 2.04 -44.66 15.12
C PHE A 817 2.00 -45.35 13.76
N THR A 818 1.13 -46.36 13.65
CA THR A 818 0.72 -47.02 12.41
C THR A 818 -0.81 -47.06 12.35
N GLY A 819 -1.41 -46.86 11.17
CA GLY A 819 -2.86 -46.82 11.02
C GLY A 819 -3.51 -45.57 11.65
N GLU A 820 -4.55 -45.76 12.48
CA GLU A 820 -5.39 -44.68 13.02
C GLU A 820 -5.13 -44.41 14.51
N ILE A 821 -5.02 -43.13 14.89
CA ILE A 821 -5.01 -42.67 16.29
C ILE A 821 -6.06 -41.58 16.52
N GLU A 822 -6.48 -41.40 17.77
CA GLU A 822 -7.36 -40.31 18.20
C GLU A 822 -6.62 -39.42 19.20
N ILE A 823 -6.72 -38.10 19.03
CA ILE A 823 -6.07 -37.08 19.86
C ILE A 823 -7.14 -36.11 20.37
N GLU A 824 -7.12 -35.83 21.68
CA GLU A 824 -7.94 -34.80 22.31
C GLU A 824 -7.21 -33.45 22.28
N THR A 825 -7.92 -32.38 21.96
CA THR A 825 -7.34 -31.01 21.96
C THR A 825 -7.29 -30.39 23.34
N LEU A 826 -8.10 -30.90 24.28
CA LEU A 826 -8.20 -30.38 25.64
C LEU A 826 -8.47 -28.86 25.70
N GLY A 827 -9.19 -28.34 24.70
CA GLY A 827 -9.51 -26.92 24.56
C GLY A 827 -8.34 -26.04 24.13
N GLN A 828 -7.30 -26.63 23.53
CA GLN A 828 -6.15 -25.93 22.94
C GLN A 828 -6.19 -25.97 21.42
N CYS A 829 -5.65 -24.95 20.77
CA CYS A 829 -5.35 -25.01 19.35
C CYS A 829 -4.13 -25.91 19.13
N HIS A 830 -4.22 -26.88 18.22
CA HIS A 830 -3.09 -27.73 17.85
C HIS A 830 -2.55 -27.33 16.48
N ILE A 831 -1.24 -27.06 16.41
CA ILE A 831 -0.50 -26.88 15.15
C ILE A 831 0.25 -28.19 14.90
N CYS A 832 0.04 -28.80 13.75
CA CYS A 832 0.46 -30.16 13.46
C CYS A 832 1.24 -30.24 12.15
N MET A 833 2.16 -31.20 12.07
CA MET A 833 2.83 -31.55 10.82
C MET A 833 3.14 -33.05 10.78
N LEU A 834 2.92 -33.67 9.62
CA LEU A 834 3.40 -35.01 9.33
C LEU A 834 4.90 -34.94 9.00
N VAL A 835 5.75 -35.33 9.95
CA VAL A 835 7.22 -35.25 9.87
C VAL A 835 7.88 -36.59 9.55
N GLU A 836 7.12 -37.68 9.49
CA GLU A 836 7.54 -38.98 8.97
C GLU A 836 6.29 -39.70 8.45
N GLY A 837 6.39 -40.39 7.32
CA GLY A 837 5.24 -40.98 6.63
C GLY A 837 5.00 -40.31 5.27
N ASP A 838 3.89 -40.67 4.63
CA ASP A 838 3.61 -40.28 3.25
C ASP A 838 2.39 -39.33 3.21
N ILE A 839 1.22 -39.81 3.68
CA ILE A 839 -0.04 -39.05 3.71
C ILE A 839 -0.91 -39.46 4.90
N ALA A 840 -1.51 -38.49 5.57
CA ALA A 840 -2.42 -38.67 6.69
C ALA A 840 -3.80 -38.07 6.39
N GLU A 841 -4.85 -38.87 6.55
CA GLU A 841 -6.22 -38.38 6.57
C GLU A 841 -6.58 -37.96 8.00
N VAL A 842 -6.96 -36.71 8.16
CA VAL A 842 -7.33 -36.13 9.45
C VAL A 842 -8.81 -35.82 9.44
N SER A 843 -9.52 -36.24 10.48
CA SER A 843 -10.97 -36.02 10.60
C SER A 843 -11.37 -35.42 11.95
N ALA A 844 -12.27 -34.44 11.89
CA ALA A 844 -12.93 -33.82 13.03
C ALA A 844 -14.46 -33.91 12.81
N GLY A 845 -15.11 -34.83 13.51
CA GLY A 845 -16.53 -35.10 13.29
C GLY A 845 -16.81 -35.60 11.86
N GLN A 846 -17.58 -34.84 11.09
CA GLN A 846 -17.90 -35.15 9.69
C GLN A 846 -16.93 -34.50 8.69
N ASN A 847 -16.05 -33.61 9.15
CA ASN A 847 -15.10 -32.91 8.30
C ASN A 847 -13.80 -33.71 8.22
N SER A 848 -13.23 -33.88 7.03
CA SER A 848 -11.95 -34.56 6.85
C SER A 848 -11.14 -33.95 5.72
N GLN A 849 -9.82 -33.94 5.89
CA GLN A 849 -8.84 -33.50 4.90
C GLN A 849 -7.61 -34.41 4.91
N LYS A 850 -6.88 -34.44 3.81
CA LYS A 850 -5.62 -35.17 3.69
C LYS A 850 -4.46 -34.20 3.73
N PHE A 851 -3.47 -34.52 4.58
CA PHE A 851 -2.23 -33.77 4.72
C PHE A 851 -1.06 -34.68 4.39
N LYS A 852 -0.14 -34.17 3.59
CA LYS A 852 1.02 -34.92 3.09
C LYS A 852 2.22 -34.66 3.98
N TYR A 853 3.27 -35.46 3.79
CA TYR A 853 4.55 -35.21 4.42
C TYR A 853 4.97 -33.74 4.22
N ALA A 854 5.52 -33.14 5.29
CA ALA A 854 5.95 -31.74 5.33
C ALA A 854 4.82 -30.68 5.24
N GLU A 855 3.53 -31.06 5.23
CA GLU A 855 2.45 -30.07 5.25
C GLU A 855 2.03 -29.73 6.68
N THR A 856 2.00 -28.43 6.99
CA THR A 856 1.44 -27.93 8.26
C THR A 856 -0.08 -27.89 8.20
N PHE A 857 -0.75 -28.32 9.26
CA PHE A 857 -2.19 -28.15 9.44
C PHE A 857 -2.54 -27.75 10.87
N VAL A 858 -3.70 -27.14 11.04
CA VAL A 858 -4.20 -26.61 12.31
C VAL A 858 -5.50 -27.31 12.67
N ILE A 859 -5.64 -27.67 13.95
CA ILE A 859 -6.89 -28.09 14.55
C ILE A 859 -7.33 -26.99 15.53
N PRO A 860 -8.41 -26.25 15.22
CA PRO A 860 -8.96 -25.23 16.13
C PRO A 860 -9.34 -25.82 17.48
N ALA A 861 -9.22 -25.04 18.55
CA ALA A 861 -9.58 -25.47 19.91
C ALA A 861 -11.06 -25.87 20.08
N ASN A 862 -11.93 -25.35 19.21
CA ASN A 862 -13.35 -25.71 19.14
C ASN A 862 -13.59 -27.16 18.71
N VAL A 863 -12.62 -27.82 18.09
CA VAL A 863 -12.63 -29.26 17.84
C VAL A 863 -12.17 -29.96 19.12
N PRO A 864 -13.02 -30.73 19.84
CA PRO A 864 -12.63 -31.34 21.11
C PRO A 864 -11.64 -32.51 20.95
N LYS A 865 -11.75 -33.21 19.81
CA LYS A 865 -10.89 -34.34 19.45
C LYS A 865 -10.92 -34.57 17.95
N TYR A 866 -9.87 -35.19 17.43
CA TYR A 866 -9.70 -35.50 16.02
C TYR A 866 -8.99 -36.83 15.84
N LYS A 867 -9.18 -37.46 14.68
CA LYS A 867 -8.49 -38.69 14.30
C LYS A 867 -7.47 -38.41 13.22
N ILE A 868 -6.35 -39.13 13.28
CA ILE A 868 -5.35 -39.15 12.22
C ILE A 868 -5.19 -40.60 11.75
N ASN A 869 -5.44 -40.85 10.48
CA ASN A 869 -5.23 -42.14 9.84
C ASN A 869 -4.12 -42.03 8.79
N HIS A 870 -2.99 -42.68 9.05
CA HIS A 870 -1.89 -42.78 8.08
C HIS A 870 -2.22 -43.84 7.05
N ILE A 871 -2.31 -43.45 5.77
CA ILE A 871 -2.76 -44.32 4.67
C ILE A 871 -1.59 -45.17 4.15
N SER A 872 -0.92 -45.90 5.05
CA SER A 872 0.23 -46.76 4.75
C SER A 872 0.51 -47.71 5.92
N SER A 873 1.23 -48.80 5.67
CA SER A 873 1.69 -49.72 6.72
C SER A 873 3.02 -49.30 7.37
N LYS A 874 3.65 -48.24 6.86
CA LYS A 874 4.86 -47.66 7.47
C LYS A 874 4.51 -46.93 8.77
N LYS A 875 5.52 -46.62 9.58
CA LYS A 875 5.32 -45.71 10.72
C LYS A 875 5.10 -44.29 10.21
N ALA A 876 4.24 -43.54 10.90
CA ALA A 876 4.05 -42.11 10.72
C ALA A 876 4.34 -41.38 12.02
N PHE A 877 5.01 -40.23 11.91
CA PHE A 877 5.29 -39.32 13.02
C PHE A 877 4.58 -38.01 12.77
N VAL A 878 3.78 -37.57 13.73
CA VAL A 878 3.11 -36.26 13.69
C VAL A 878 3.61 -35.44 14.87
N VAL A 879 4.20 -34.28 14.58
CA VAL A 879 4.51 -33.26 15.58
C VAL A 879 3.24 -32.46 15.86
N VAL A 880 2.99 -32.18 17.14
CA VAL A 880 1.85 -31.39 17.62
C VAL A 880 2.38 -30.34 18.60
N SER A 881 2.19 -29.06 18.26
CA SER A 881 2.52 -27.92 19.12
C SER A 881 1.25 -27.22 19.59
N TYR A 882 1.24 -26.78 20.85
CA TYR A 882 0.10 -26.11 21.48
C TYR A 882 0.57 -25.25 22.66
N VAL A 883 -0.25 -24.26 23.06
CA VAL A 883 0.06 -23.40 24.21
C VAL A 883 -0.10 -24.19 25.52
N LYS A 884 0.88 -24.09 26.41
CA LYS A 884 0.84 -24.75 27.72
C LYS A 884 -0.27 -24.14 28.59
N ASP A 885 -0.97 -24.95 29.39
CA ASP A 885 -2.09 -24.48 30.22
C ASP A 885 -1.70 -23.36 31.21
N ASN A 886 -0.48 -23.36 31.74
CA ASN A 886 0.01 -22.31 32.66
C ASN A 886 0.35 -20.98 31.96
N TRP A 887 0.19 -20.93 30.64
CA TRP A 887 0.51 -19.80 29.77
C TRP A 887 -0.71 -19.33 28.97
N CYS A 888 -1.90 -19.87 29.25
CA CYS A 888 -3.16 -19.53 28.61
C CYS A 888 -3.78 -18.26 29.19
#